data_AF-A0A4V1Q5A0-F1
#
_entry.id   AF-A0A4V1Q5A0-F1
#
_cell.length_a   1.000
_cell.length_b   1.000
_cell.length_c   1.000
_cell.angle_alpha   90.00
_cell.angle_beta   90.00
_cell.angle_gamma   90.00
#
_symmetry.space_group_name_H-M   'P 1'
#
loop_
_entity.id
_entity.type
_entity.pdbx_description
1 polymer ?
#
loop_
_entity_poly.entity_id
_entity_poly.type
_entity_poly.pdbx_seq_one_letter_code
_entity_poly.pdbx_strand_id
1 'polypeptide(L)'
;MSGKPVEYLVDSRKPDVEKSWVWILSSTGLVLCLYGPAGIGKSTLAGHLSEELRSVGRLAASIFLGDFPTDTSGPETIIKMLAHELGSIHPRAIPKIVEAMYRCHGTSLKTHIEAYIFEPLRALGHPHPLIIILDAIDEWRDHPTFIKALAPLNSKSAVVKFIITSRLNPHTSRLPGVDKVSVRTHPLLPVSTKVMKGYFEKHLEAVAWVDGRKANAGDVIKLAELSAGLPVWASTVISMLSQQFSESPPHEILAGILASRRHVGGSKGLVELYSDVLSRLFPSPDVQTYFRKYFGITLVLQEPLPLSDFSTLTGMPAHLISKIQLSLSALQTRSPPVGSERMVHPATTLFHLSFLEYVQAKTTENLFAISPFESHSVLGLACLAQITSLLSMSPYQDPSLTLRDVQWYAVKYWPLHVSRGTHRSGVEWSQTPHCSTLQIISTDARQWWATLFLKALSPERHRSRGELQVHRDLKTMEGKMTSILNWLACRLGKAEGDQWDFQVACLEVAVRLDGGSGGIWYKLGWLFDKKGKVTGSLKMHEESVLAFRRALELQQNPQAGLLGMLGAALFSCYMQHGNTTVLTEAILYQRKALALRPAPHPDRHTSLLHLAISLSELHGHHDDINALKECISLLRETLALRPAPHPHRHTLLISLGFELQGLYERSGDISTLNEGISHLREALALQAAPDSRYTSPNNFGITLNALFHEADDGVKALNEAISHLRKALDLQPPSRPARPATLHNLGIALYRLSSCNGSTDTLNEAISHLREVLAIWPAPHPRRSDSLDALGRAQRLIYERNGSIDALNESISLFRETLALRPAPHTYRASTSRNLSNSLRLQFEQNGEIGVLNEAIIFCRESLALHPPGHRCQSESAKLLVSLLKKRFEVTGDERDREEVKFLDEHESRMKHSE
;
A
#
# COMPACT_ATOMS: atom_id res chain seq x y z
N MET A 1 29.99 -2.49 -13.22
CA MET A 1 29.33 -1.22 -12.83
C MET A 1 29.75 -0.92 -11.40
N SER A 2 30.74 -0.06 -11.18
CA SER A 2 31.17 0.33 -9.83
C SER A 2 31.50 1.82 -9.81
N GLY A 3 30.47 2.65 -9.64
CA GLY A 3 30.66 3.97 -9.03
C GLY A 3 31.17 3.75 -7.60
N LYS A 4 31.81 4.75 -6.97
CA LYS A 4 32.37 4.62 -5.61
C LYS A 4 31.33 3.91 -4.72
N PRO A 5 31.57 2.67 -4.25
CA PRO A 5 30.66 2.05 -3.31
C PRO A 5 30.62 2.95 -2.08
N VAL A 6 29.42 3.29 -1.63
CA VAL A 6 29.26 3.85 -0.28
C VAL A 6 29.85 2.78 0.64
N GLU A 7 31.00 3.08 1.23
CA GLU A 7 31.82 2.10 1.93
C GLU A 7 31.01 1.50 3.08
N TYR A 8 30.79 0.18 3.05
CA TYR A 8 30.23 -0.52 4.20
C TYR A 8 31.30 -0.56 5.29
N LEU A 9 31.03 0.13 6.40
CA LEU A 9 31.85 0.03 7.58
C LEU A 9 31.79 -1.39 8.12
N VAL A 10 32.91 -2.11 8.07
CA VAL A 10 33.03 -3.48 8.59
C VAL A 10 32.52 -3.53 10.03
N ASP A 11 31.70 -4.54 10.34
CA ASP A 11 31.00 -4.76 11.61
C ASP A 11 29.99 -3.68 12.05
N SER A 12 29.78 -2.60 11.27
CA SER A 12 28.87 -1.51 11.64
C SER A 12 27.44 -1.96 11.87
N ARG A 13 27.02 -3.01 11.15
CA ARG A 13 25.67 -3.59 11.21
C ARG A 13 25.73 -5.11 11.39
N LYS A 14 26.75 -5.63 12.07
CA LYS A 14 26.92 -7.08 12.30
C LYS A 14 25.64 -7.77 12.82
N PRO A 15 24.91 -7.22 13.82
CA PRO A 15 23.67 -7.84 14.29
C PRO A 15 22.56 -7.90 13.22
N ASP A 16 22.51 -6.93 12.30
CA ASP A 16 21.53 -6.91 11.22
C ASP A 16 21.89 -7.93 10.12
N VAL A 17 23.18 -8.07 9.82
CA VAL A 17 23.72 -9.07 8.89
C VAL A 17 23.45 -10.48 9.42
N GLU A 18 23.79 -10.75 10.69
CA GLU A 18 23.55 -12.05 11.33
C GLU A 18 22.06 -12.41 11.33
N LYS A 19 21.17 -11.48 11.66
CA LYS A 19 19.72 -11.70 11.60
C LYS A 19 19.23 -11.99 10.18
N SER A 20 19.78 -11.30 9.19
CA SER A 20 19.47 -11.55 7.77
C SER A 20 19.87 -12.95 7.36
N TRP A 21 21.07 -13.40 7.75
CA TRP A 21 21.56 -14.77 7.52
C TRP A 21 20.71 -15.83 8.21
N VAL A 22 20.35 -15.61 9.49
CA VAL A 22 19.44 -16.51 10.21
C VAL A 22 18.13 -16.67 9.43
N TRP A 23 17.56 -15.59 8.91
CA TRP A 23 16.33 -15.65 8.11
C TRP A 23 16.53 -16.37 6.76
N ILE A 24 17.63 -16.10 6.06
CA ILE A 24 17.97 -16.76 4.79
C ILE A 24 18.02 -18.27 4.96
N LEU A 25 18.61 -18.75 6.06
CA LEU A 25 18.83 -20.17 6.32
C LEU A 25 17.61 -20.89 6.92
N SER A 26 16.89 -20.28 7.86
CA SER A 26 15.88 -20.97 8.69
C SER A 26 14.42 -20.69 8.33
N SER A 27 14.14 -19.59 7.63
CA SER A 27 12.77 -19.13 7.38
C SER A 27 12.15 -19.80 6.16
N THR A 28 10.84 -20.07 6.20
CA THR A 28 10.03 -20.44 5.03
C THR A 28 9.42 -19.23 4.30
N GLY A 29 9.58 -18.03 4.87
CA GLY A 29 9.06 -16.79 4.29
C GLY A 29 9.76 -16.37 3.00
N LEU A 30 9.03 -15.63 2.16
CA LEU A 30 9.49 -15.22 0.83
C LEU A 30 10.30 -13.92 0.86
N VAL A 31 9.87 -12.94 1.66
CA VAL A 31 10.42 -11.58 1.67
C VAL A 31 10.90 -11.18 3.05
N LEU A 32 12.11 -10.64 3.15
CA LEU A 32 12.62 -9.91 4.32
C LEU A 32 12.68 -8.42 3.98
N CYS A 33 11.93 -7.60 4.71
CA CYS A 33 11.93 -6.15 4.57
C CYS A 33 12.75 -5.49 5.67
N LEU A 34 13.90 -4.92 5.30
CA LEU A 34 14.76 -4.12 6.17
C LEU A 34 14.32 -2.66 6.08
N TYR A 35 13.76 -2.10 7.16
CA TYR A 35 13.16 -0.76 7.10
C TYR A 35 13.74 0.22 8.12
N GLY A 36 13.71 1.51 7.79
CA GLY A 36 14.20 2.58 8.66
C GLY A 36 14.28 3.94 7.96
N PRO A 37 14.50 5.04 8.71
CA PRO A 37 14.49 6.39 8.15
C PRO A 37 15.55 6.59 7.05
N ALA A 38 15.39 7.64 6.25
CA ALA A 38 16.36 8.03 5.23
C ALA A 38 17.74 8.28 5.86
N GLY A 39 18.82 7.89 5.17
CA GLY A 39 20.18 8.15 5.65
C GLY A 39 20.73 7.16 6.69
N ILE A 40 19.93 6.22 7.17
CA ILE A 40 20.33 5.23 8.19
C ILE A 40 21.36 4.20 7.67
N GLY A 41 21.56 4.08 6.35
CA GLY A 41 22.50 3.12 5.73
C GLY A 41 21.86 1.82 5.22
N LYS A 42 20.59 1.86 4.81
CA LYS A 42 19.88 0.74 4.16
C LYS A 42 20.60 0.25 2.90
N SER A 43 20.89 1.16 1.98
CA SER A 43 21.56 0.86 0.71
C SER A 43 22.96 0.30 0.90
N THR A 44 23.71 0.83 1.88
CA THR A 44 25.03 0.32 2.23
C THR A 44 24.95 -1.13 2.76
N LEU A 45 23.97 -1.43 3.60
CA LEU A 45 23.72 -2.80 4.07
C LEU A 45 23.29 -3.73 2.93
N ALA A 46 22.41 -3.27 2.04
CA ALA A 46 21.98 -4.05 0.87
C ALA A 46 23.15 -4.37 -0.06
N GLY A 47 24.05 -3.40 -0.29
CA GLY A 47 25.29 -3.60 -1.06
C GLY A 47 26.23 -4.61 -0.42
N HIS A 48 26.45 -4.51 0.89
CA HIS A 48 27.29 -5.48 1.62
C HIS A 48 26.70 -6.90 1.57
N LEU A 49 25.39 -7.05 1.81
CA LEU A 49 24.70 -8.35 1.69
C LEU A 49 24.80 -8.90 0.26
N SER A 50 24.74 -8.04 -0.76
CA SER A 50 24.92 -8.43 -2.16
C SER A 50 26.30 -9.02 -2.41
N GLU A 51 27.36 -8.39 -1.90
CA GLU A 51 28.74 -8.88 -2.02
C GLU A 51 28.96 -10.18 -1.27
N GLU A 52 28.47 -10.29 -0.02
CA GLU A 52 28.55 -11.55 0.75
C GLU A 52 27.79 -12.70 0.08
N LEU A 53 26.57 -12.44 -0.39
CA LEU A 53 25.77 -13.47 -1.06
C LEU A 53 26.36 -13.85 -2.42
N ARG A 54 27.04 -12.93 -3.10
CA ARG A 54 27.77 -13.22 -4.33
C ARG A 54 28.98 -14.10 -4.05
N SER A 55 29.76 -13.81 -3.01
CA SER A 55 30.97 -14.57 -2.68
C SER A 55 30.68 -16.02 -2.30
N VAL A 56 29.53 -16.27 -1.65
CA VAL A 56 29.06 -17.63 -1.31
C VAL A 56 28.17 -18.28 -2.38
N GLY A 57 28.02 -17.65 -3.55
CA GLY A 57 27.25 -18.20 -4.69
C GLY A 57 25.74 -18.32 -4.44
N ARG A 58 25.17 -17.48 -3.55
CA ARG A 58 23.75 -17.48 -3.16
C ARG A 58 22.96 -16.29 -3.75
N LEU A 59 23.61 -15.34 -4.39
CA LEU A 59 22.96 -14.19 -5.03
C LEU A 59 22.37 -14.58 -6.40
N ALA A 60 21.10 -14.25 -6.64
CA ALA A 60 20.44 -14.33 -7.95
C ALA A 60 20.52 -13.01 -8.70
N ALA A 61 20.17 -11.90 -8.05
CA ALA A 61 20.15 -10.54 -8.61
C ALA A 61 20.12 -9.50 -7.48
N SER A 62 20.53 -8.27 -7.75
CA SER A 62 20.66 -7.15 -6.82
C SER A 62 20.47 -5.82 -7.55
N ILE A 63 19.27 -5.26 -7.47
CA ILE A 63 18.95 -3.96 -8.10
C ILE A 63 18.79 -2.87 -7.04
N PHE A 64 19.40 -1.72 -7.31
CA PHE A 64 19.21 -0.49 -6.56
C PHE A 64 18.21 0.40 -7.29
N LEU A 65 16.96 0.46 -6.81
CA LEU A 65 15.89 1.13 -7.54
C LEU A 65 16.09 2.65 -7.59
N GLY A 66 16.82 3.23 -6.64
CA GLY A 66 17.22 4.63 -6.68
C GLY A 66 18.16 4.99 -7.85
N ASP A 67 18.78 4.02 -8.54
CA ASP A 67 19.71 4.28 -9.64
C ASP A 67 19.00 4.50 -10.99
N PHE A 68 17.68 4.35 -11.04
CA PHE A 68 16.88 4.43 -12.26
C PHE A 68 15.75 5.46 -12.12
N PRO A 69 15.31 6.10 -13.22
CA PRO A 69 14.10 6.91 -13.20
C PRO A 69 12.89 5.99 -12.96
N THR A 70 12.49 5.89 -11.70
CA THR A 70 11.38 5.04 -11.24
C THR A 70 10.02 5.53 -11.71
N ASP A 71 9.93 6.78 -12.18
CA ASP A 71 8.73 7.40 -12.74
C ASP A 71 8.31 6.81 -14.10
N THR A 72 9.25 6.24 -14.86
CA THR A 72 9.02 5.77 -16.23
C THR A 72 9.13 4.25 -16.39
N SER A 73 9.47 3.54 -15.31
CA SER A 73 9.80 2.11 -15.33
C SER A 73 8.80 1.28 -14.52
N GLY A 74 7.95 0.56 -15.23
CA GLY A 74 6.92 -0.28 -14.63
C GLY A 74 7.46 -1.62 -14.14
N PRO A 75 6.62 -2.42 -13.45
CA PRO A 75 7.03 -3.70 -12.88
C PRO A 75 7.62 -4.70 -13.87
N GLU A 76 7.16 -4.68 -15.12
CA GLU A 76 7.71 -5.53 -16.19
C GLU A 76 9.17 -5.19 -16.51
N THR A 77 9.51 -3.90 -16.54
CA THR A 77 10.88 -3.43 -16.78
C THR A 77 11.81 -3.89 -15.66
N ILE A 78 11.39 -3.73 -14.41
CA ILE A 78 12.16 -4.19 -13.25
C ILE A 78 12.37 -5.71 -13.28
N ILE A 79 11.35 -6.49 -13.65
CA ILE A 79 11.49 -7.96 -13.82
C ILE A 79 12.50 -8.31 -14.91
N LYS A 80 12.47 -7.61 -16.05
CA LYS A 80 13.43 -7.83 -17.14
C LYS A 80 14.85 -7.45 -16.72
N MET A 81 15.01 -6.39 -15.93
CA MET A 81 16.30 -6.02 -15.36
C MET A 81 16.81 -7.09 -14.38
N LEU A 82 15.93 -7.63 -13.53
CA LEU A 82 16.27 -8.76 -12.65
C LEU A 82 16.71 -9.99 -13.44
N ALA A 83 16.01 -10.30 -14.53
CA ALA A 83 16.36 -11.40 -15.41
C ALA A 83 17.70 -11.17 -16.12
N HIS A 84 17.97 -9.94 -16.57
CA HIS A 84 19.26 -9.58 -17.16
C HIS A 84 20.41 -9.77 -16.15
N GLU A 85 20.24 -9.27 -14.92
CA GLU A 85 21.24 -9.44 -13.87
C GLU A 85 21.43 -10.91 -13.48
N LEU A 86 20.32 -11.66 -13.39
CA LEU A 86 20.34 -13.10 -13.18
C LEU A 86 21.14 -13.82 -14.28
N GLY A 87 20.93 -13.48 -15.54
CA GLY A 87 21.70 -14.05 -16.66
C GLY A 87 23.18 -13.67 -16.61
N SER A 88 23.50 -12.46 -16.12
CA SER A 88 24.89 -12.02 -15.95
C SER A 88 25.62 -12.74 -14.82
N ILE A 89 24.95 -13.03 -13.70
CA ILE A 89 25.55 -13.77 -12.57
C ILE A 89 25.54 -15.27 -12.85
N HIS A 90 24.47 -15.78 -13.46
CA HIS A 90 24.24 -17.20 -13.75
C HIS A 90 23.98 -17.43 -15.25
N PRO A 91 25.03 -17.50 -16.10
CA PRO A 91 24.86 -17.68 -17.55
C PRO A 91 24.02 -18.91 -17.95
N ARG A 92 23.96 -19.94 -17.11
CA ARG A 92 23.11 -21.14 -17.32
C ARG A 92 21.61 -20.84 -17.29
N ALA A 93 21.19 -19.70 -16.75
CA ALA A 93 19.79 -19.25 -16.74
C ALA A 93 19.37 -18.61 -18.08
N ILE A 94 20.33 -18.15 -18.91
CA ILE A 94 20.07 -17.39 -20.14
C ILE A 94 19.11 -18.11 -21.10
N PRO A 95 19.22 -19.43 -21.38
CA PRO A 95 18.28 -20.10 -22.28
C PRO A 95 16.82 -19.99 -21.83
N LYS A 96 16.56 -20.06 -20.52
CA LYS A 96 15.20 -19.89 -19.95
C LYS A 96 14.73 -18.44 -19.98
N ILE A 97 15.64 -17.49 -19.79
CA ILE A 97 15.34 -16.06 -19.94
C ILE A 97 14.95 -15.74 -21.40
N VAL A 98 15.69 -16.28 -22.38
CA VAL A 98 15.37 -16.13 -23.80
C VAL A 98 14.02 -16.79 -24.15
N GLU A 99 13.72 -17.97 -23.59
CA GLU A 99 12.41 -18.62 -23.72
C GLU A 99 11.27 -17.72 -23.18
N ALA A 100 11.51 -17.05 -22.04
CA ALA A 100 10.56 -16.09 -21.48
C ALA A 100 10.37 -14.86 -22.37
N MET A 101 11.43 -14.38 -23.04
CA MET A 101 11.34 -13.28 -24.00
C MET A 101 10.32 -13.57 -25.10
N TYR A 102 10.32 -14.79 -25.66
CA TYR A 102 9.34 -15.14 -26.69
C TYR A 102 7.92 -15.30 -26.12
N ARG A 103 7.77 -15.90 -24.93
CA ARG A 103 6.46 -16.27 -24.36
C ARG A 103 5.70 -15.16 -23.66
N CYS A 104 6.38 -14.17 -23.11
CA CYS A 104 5.76 -13.22 -22.18
C CYS A 104 5.18 -11.96 -22.82
N HIS A 105 5.23 -11.83 -24.15
CA HIS A 105 4.61 -10.70 -24.85
C HIS A 105 3.11 -10.57 -24.50
N GLY A 106 2.74 -9.44 -23.87
CA GLY A 106 1.34 -9.15 -23.50
C GLY A 106 0.76 -9.96 -22.34
N THR A 107 1.61 -10.72 -21.64
CA THR A 107 1.15 -11.58 -20.55
C THR A 107 1.07 -10.85 -19.22
N SER A 108 0.34 -11.43 -18.25
CA SER A 108 0.20 -10.84 -16.92
C SER A 108 1.54 -10.69 -16.19
N LEU A 109 1.62 -9.76 -15.22
CA LEU A 109 2.80 -9.59 -14.38
C LEU A 109 3.18 -10.85 -13.60
N LYS A 110 2.19 -11.66 -13.21
CA LYS A 110 2.39 -12.98 -12.60
C LYS A 110 3.15 -13.91 -13.55
N THR A 111 2.73 -13.96 -14.82
CA THR A 111 3.38 -14.75 -15.86
C THR A 111 4.81 -14.28 -16.10
N HIS A 112 5.05 -12.97 -16.07
CA HIS A 112 6.40 -12.42 -16.17
C HIS A 112 7.29 -12.88 -15.01
N ILE A 113 6.84 -12.77 -13.76
CA ILE A 113 7.61 -13.24 -12.60
C ILE A 113 7.90 -14.73 -12.69
N GLU A 114 6.92 -15.54 -13.11
CA GLU A 114 7.13 -16.97 -13.26
C GLU A 114 8.15 -17.30 -14.35
N ALA A 115 8.03 -16.70 -15.54
CA ALA A 115 8.87 -17.04 -16.68
C ALA A 115 10.28 -16.41 -16.61
N TYR A 116 10.42 -15.16 -16.14
CA TYR A 116 11.70 -14.46 -16.13
C TYR A 116 12.52 -14.64 -14.84
N ILE A 117 11.87 -14.99 -13.73
CA ILE A 117 12.55 -15.14 -12.43
C ILE A 117 12.50 -16.60 -11.98
N PHE A 118 11.31 -17.16 -11.79
CA PHE A 118 11.20 -18.48 -11.18
C PHE A 118 11.71 -19.61 -12.08
N GLU A 119 11.31 -19.68 -13.34
CA GLU A 119 11.69 -20.74 -14.26
C GLU A 119 13.21 -20.82 -14.51
N PRO A 120 13.92 -19.68 -14.73
CA PRO A 120 15.37 -19.71 -14.86
C PRO A 120 16.05 -20.14 -13.56
N LEU A 121 15.62 -19.66 -12.39
CA LEU A 121 16.18 -20.07 -11.10
C LEU A 121 15.94 -21.56 -10.80
N ARG A 122 14.75 -22.06 -11.13
CA ARG A 122 14.41 -23.49 -10.99
C ARG A 122 15.31 -24.36 -11.86
N ALA A 123 15.59 -23.93 -13.10
CA ALA A 123 16.44 -24.66 -14.04
C ALA A 123 17.91 -24.75 -13.60
N LEU A 124 18.38 -23.83 -12.74
CA LEU A 124 19.73 -23.91 -12.18
C LEU A 124 19.90 -25.09 -11.21
N GLY A 125 18.81 -25.55 -10.57
CA GLY A 125 18.83 -26.72 -9.69
C GLY A 125 19.66 -26.53 -8.42
N HIS A 126 19.76 -25.30 -7.90
CA HIS A 126 20.50 -25.04 -6.66
C HIS A 126 19.86 -25.75 -5.46
N PRO A 127 20.66 -26.32 -4.54
CA PRO A 127 20.15 -27.03 -3.36
C PRO A 127 19.55 -26.10 -2.29
N HIS A 128 19.82 -24.81 -2.39
CA HIS A 128 19.35 -23.78 -1.47
C HIS A 128 18.74 -22.62 -2.26
N PRO A 129 17.83 -21.83 -1.67
CA PRO A 129 17.23 -20.70 -2.36
C PRO A 129 18.27 -19.65 -2.71
N LEU A 130 18.18 -19.13 -3.93
CA LEU A 130 18.92 -17.96 -4.38
C LEU A 130 18.20 -16.68 -3.97
N ILE A 131 18.97 -15.64 -3.67
CA ILE A 131 18.48 -14.40 -3.05
C ILE A 131 18.46 -13.28 -4.06
N ILE A 132 17.34 -12.58 -4.15
CA ILE A 132 17.18 -11.34 -4.91
C ILE A 132 17.15 -10.17 -3.93
N ILE A 133 18.00 -9.16 -4.15
CA ILE A 133 18.03 -7.93 -3.34
C ILE A 133 17.41 -6.78 -4.14
N LEU A 134 16.47 -6.06 -3.53
CA LEU A 134 15.88 -4.83 -4.07
C LEU A 134 16.06 -3.70 -3.05
N ASP A 135 16.95 -2.77 -3.36
CA ASP A 135 17.18 -1.61 -2.50
C ASP A 135 16.25 -0.44 -2.86
N ALA A 136 15.82 0.30 -1.84
CA ALA A 136 14.99 1.51 -1.92
C ALA A 136 13.63 1.28 -2.62
N ILE A 137 12.93 0.20 -2.26
CA ILE A 137 11.68 -0.19 -2.93
C ILE A 137 10.59 0.88 -2.82
N ASP A 138 10.61 1.68 -1.74
CA ASP A 138 9.65 2.75 -1.53
C ASP A 138 9.90 4.00 -2.39
N GLU A 139 11.09 4.12 -2.99
CA GLU A 139 11.40 5.16 -4.00
C GLU A 139 10.81 4.81 -5.38
N TRP A 140 10.28 3.59 -5.54
CA TRP A 140 9.65 3.15 -6.78
C TRP A 140 8.14 3.19 -6.69
N ARG A 141 7.49 4.04 -7.48
CA ARG A 141 6.04 4.28 -7.43
C ARG A 141 5.18 3.02 -7.60
N ASP A 142 5.61 2.07 -8.42
CA ASP A 142 4.85 0.84 -8.73
C ASP A 142 5.22 -0.37 -7.86
N HIS A 143 5.98 -0.17 -6.78
CA HIS A 143 6.32 -1.23 -5.84
C HIS A 143 5.11 -1.99 -5.25
N PRO A 144 3.93 -1.39 -4.99
CA PRO A 144 2.79 -2.16 -4.45
C PRO A 144 2.32 -3.24 -5.45
N THR A 145 2.30 -2.89 -6.74
CA THR A 145 1.93 -3.79 -7.84
C THR A 145 2.88 -4.97 -7.92
N PHE A 146 4.19 -4.69 -7.83
CA PHE A 146 5.22 -5.71 -7.85
C PHE A 146 5.15 -6.64 -6.64
N ILE A 147 5.05 -6.08 -5.42
CA ILE A 147 4.92 -6.87 -4.19
C ILE A 147 3.71 -7.79 -4.28
N LYS A 148 2.54 -7.28 -4.67
CA LYS A 148 1.33 -8.10 -4.85
C LYS A 148 1.53 -9.24 -5.85
N ALA A 149 2.32 -9.02 -6.90
CA ALA A 149 2.60 -10.03 -7.91
C ALA A 149 3.58 -11.12 -7.43
N LEU A 150 4.29 -10.93 -6.32
CA LEU A 150 5.13 -11.97 -5.69
C LEU A 150 4.33 -13.05 -4.96
N ALA A 151 3.03 -12.83 -4.68
CA ALA A 151 2.20 -13.77 -3.93
C ALA A 151 2.26 -15.24 -4.42
N PRO A 152 2.28 -15.54 -5.74
CA PRO A 152 2.43 -16.90 -6.26
C PRO A 152 3.77 -17.57 -5.91
N LEU A 153 4.80 -16.78 -5.58
CA LEU A 153 6.11 -17.30 -5.18
C LEU A 153 6.18 -17.72 -3.71
N ASN A 154 5.15 -17.48 -2.89
CA ASN A 154 5.17 -17.88 -1.47
C ASN A 154 5.42 -19.39 -1.29
N SER A 155 4.85 -20.24 -2.16
CA SER A 155 5.08 -21.69 -2.14
C SER A 155 6.40 -22.12 -2.78
N LYS A 156 7.15 -21.17 -3.34
CA LYS A 156 8.39 -21.37 -4.11
C LYS A 156 9.62 -20.80 -3.36
N SER A 157 9.50 -20.52 -2.05
CA SER A 157 10.57 -19.95 -1.22
C SER A 157 11.79 -20.85 -1.03
N ALA A 158 11.68 -22.13 -1.38
CA ALA A 158 12.81 -23.06 -1.47
C ALA A 158 13.74 -22.78 -2.66
N VAL A 159 13.26 -22.09 -3.70
CA VAL A 159 14.03 -21.75 -4.91
C VAL A 159 14.50 -20.30 -4.89
N VAL A 160 13.65 -19.38 -4.45
CA VAL A 160 13.93 -17.94 -4.47
C VAL A 160 13.43 -17.24 -3.21
N LYS A 161 14.22 -16.30 -2.69
CA LYS A 161 13.83 -15.38 -1.62
C LYS A 161 14.20 -13.94 -1.98
N PHE A 162 13.51 -12.98 -1.38
CA PHE A 162 13.72 -11.56 -1.61
C PHE A 162 14.17 -10.86 -0.32
N ILE A 163 15.17 -10.00 -0.43
CA ILE A 163 15.50 -9.01 0.61
C ILE A 163 15.19 -7.64 0.01
N ILE A 164 14.31 -6.90 0.65
CA ILE A 164 13.91 -5.56 0.21
C ILE A 164 14.28 -4.53 1.27
N THR A 165 14.66 -3.33 0.87
CA THR A 165 14.81 -2.20 1.80
C THR A 165 13.73 -1.16 1.56
N SER A 166 13.22 -0.57 2.64
CA SER A 166 12.12 0.42 2.60
C SER A 166 12.26 1.48 3.69
N ARG A 167 11.67 2.68 3.54
CA ARG A 167 11.55 3.62 4.67
C ARG A 167 10.54 3.18 5.71
N LEU A 168 9.38 2.69 5.25
CA LEU A 168 8.25 2.33 6.10
C LEU A 168 8.12 0.82 6.23
N ASN A 169 7.59 0.39 7.37
CA ASN A 169 7.19 -1.00 7.55
C ASN A 169 5.93 -1.26 6.70
N PRO A 170 5.99 -2.25 5.77
CA PRO A 170 4.92 -2.48 4.79
C PRO A 170 3.59 -2.92 5.42
N HIS A 171 3.63 -3.53 6.62
CA HIS A 171 2.42 -3.92 7.36
C HIS A 171 1.74 -2.70 7.99
N THR A 172 2.51 -1.83 8.64
CA THR A 172 1.96 -0.61 9.26
C THR A 172 1.49 0.41 8.23
N SER A 173 2.14 0.47 7.07
CA SER A 173 1.75 1.37 5.97
C SER A 173 0.58 0.84 5.14
N ARG A 174 -0.02 -0.31 5.54
CA ARG A 174 -1.13 -0.97 4.82
C ARG A 174 -0.84 -1.17 3.33
N LEU A 175 0.38 -1.59 3.00
CA LEU A 175 0.80 -1.73 1.61
C LEU A 175 -0.13 -2.73 0.88
N PRO A 176 -0.76 -2.34 -0.25
CA PRO A 176 -1.71 -3.19 -0.94
C PRO A 176 -1.11 -4.54 -1.35
N GLY A 177 -1.77 -5.62 -0.94
CA GLY A 177 -1.36 -6.98 -1.28
C GLY A 177 -0.22 -7.53 -0.41
N VAL A 178 0.27 -6.78 0.58
CA VAL A 178 1.26 -7.30 1.55
C VAL A 178 0.72 -8.51 2.31
N ASP A 179 -0.58 -8.53 2.63
CA ASP A 179 -1.24 -9.66 3.31
C ASP A 179 -1.25 -10.95 2.49
N LYS A 180 -1.03 -10.84 1.17
CA LYS A 180 -0.96 -11.98 0.24
C LYS A 180 0.46 -12.51 0.09
N VAL A 181 1.45 -11.86 0.67
CA VAL A 181 2.88 -12.19 0.53
C VAL A 181 3.46 -12.48 1.91
N SER A 182 4.28 -13.53 2.04
CA SER A 182 4.97 -13.82 3.29
C SER A 182 6.13 -12.84 3.49
N VAL A 183 5.85 -11.71 4.18
CA VAL A 183 6.81 -10.64 4.46
C VAL A 183 7.15 -10.59 5.95
N ARG A 184 8.43 -10.82 6.28
CA ARG A 184 9.00 -10.54 7.60
C ARG A 184 9.64 -9.17 7.59
N THR A 185 9.47 -8.38 8.65
CA THR A 185 10.04 -7.03 8.74
C THR A 185 11.10 -6.96 9.83
N HIS A 186 12.14 -6.15 9.62
CA HIS A 186 13.21 -5.90 10.58
C HIS A 186 13.56 -4.41 10.60
N PRO A 187 13.34 -3.69 11.71
CA PRO A 187 13.71 -2.28 11.83
C PRO A 187 15.23 -2.13 11.97
N LEU A 188 15.81 -1.20 11.20
CA LEU A 188 17.19 -0.78 11.35
C LEU A 188 17.30 0.36 12.36
N LEU A 189 18.13 0.16 13.37
CA LEU A 189 18.47 1.18 14.35
C LEU A 189 19.63 2.07 13.84
N PRO A 190 19.81 3.26 14.46
CA PRO A 190 21.00 4.09 14.25
C PRO A 190 22.29 3.33 14.53
N VAL A 191 23.33 3.63 13.75
CA VAL A 191 24.65 3.03 13.92
C VAL A 191 25.25 3.50 15.24
N SER A 192 25.90 2.61 15.98
CA SER A 192 26.44 2.94 17.30
C SER A 192 27.49 4.06 17.23
N THR A 193 27.54 4.91 18.24
CA THR A 193 28.53 5.99 18.36
C THR A 193 29.97 5.47 18.29
N LYS A 194 30.23 4.26 18.80
CA LYS A 194 31.54 3.59 18.71
C LYS A 194 31.98 3.37 17.26
N VAL A 195 31.07 2.89 16.42
CA VAL A 195 31.33 2.66 14.99
C VAL A 195 31.50 3.98 14.26
N MET A 196 30.65 4.98 14.55
CA MET A 196 30.77 6.32 13.96
C MET A 196 32.10 7.00 14.32
N LYS A 197 32.59 6.80 15.55
CA LYS A 197 33.92 7.26 15.97
C LYS A 197 35.02 6.66 15.08
N GLY A 198 35.00 5.34 14.89
CA GLY A 198 35.96 4.65 14.02
C GLY A 198 35.90 5.10 12.56
N TYR A 199 34.70 5.41 12.05
CA TYR A 199 34.54 6.04 10.73
C TYR A 199 35.28 7.38 10.64
N PHE A 200 35.03 8.28 11.59
CA PHE A 200 35.69 9.60 11.58
C PHE A 200 37.20 9.48 11.77
N GLU A 201 37.69 8.62 12.66
CA GLU A 201 39.12 8.36 12.84
C GLU A 201 39.78 7.96 11.52
N LYS A 202 39.20 7.00 10.81
CA LYS A 202 39.72 6.53 9.52
C LYS A 202 39.70 7.61 8.44
N HIS A 203 38.58 8.32 8.28
CA HIS A 203 38.40 9.22 7.13
C HIS A 203 39.00 10.61 7.32
N LEU A 204 39.17 11.09 8.56
CA LEU A 204 39.82 12.37 8.85
C LEU A 204 41.35 12.32 8.62
N GLU A 205 41.95 11.14 8.61
CA GLU A 205 43.36 10.95 8.20
C GLU A 205 43.60 11.30 6.72
N ALA A 206 42.59 11.06 5.87
CA ALA A 206 42.67 11.34 4.44
C ALA A 206 42.38 12.80 4.09
N VAL A 207 41.96 13.62 5.05
CA VAL A 207 41.69 15.05 4.84
C VAL A 207 43.01 15.81 4.72
N ALA A 208 43.12 16.63 3.67
CA ALA A 208 44.27 17.50 3.45
C ALA A 208 44.22 18.72 4.38
N TRP A 209 44.67 18.54 5.62
CA TRP A 209 44.76 19.62 6.62
C TRP A 209 45.80 20.68 6.25
N VAL A 210 45.56 21.91 6.69
CA VAL A 210 46.43 23.09 6.44
C VAL A 210 46.89 23.66 7.79
N ASP A 211 48.05 24.30 7.83
CA ASP A 211 48.64 24.96 9.01
C ASP A 211 48.89 24.06 10.24
N GLY A 212 49.05 22.75 10.02
CA GLY A 212 49.27 21.76 11.09
C GLY A 212 48.08 21.56 12.02
N ARG A 213 46.93 22.19 11.75
CA ARG A 213 45.69 22.07 12.53
C ARG A 213 44.88 20.89 12.01
N LYS A 214 44.83 19.81 12.79
CA LYS A 214 44.06 18.60 12.51
C LYS A 214 42.99 18.35 13.58
N ALA A 215 41.97 17.57 13.23
CA ALA A 215 40.97 17.11 14.19
C ALA A 215 41.63 16.35 15.36
N ASN A 216 41.27 16.72 16.59
CA ASN A 216 41.72 16.02 17.80
C ASN A 216 40.72 14.92 18.22
N ALA A 217 41.09 14.10 19.21
CA ALA A 217 40.23 13.01 19.68
C ALA A 217 38.88 13.48 20.24
N GLY A 218 38.82 14.69 20.83
CA GLY A 218 37.58 15.30 21.31
C GLY A 218 36.65 15.72 20.15
N ASP A 219 37.22 16.26 19.08
CA ASP A 219 36.47 16.61 17.86
C ASP A 219 35.81 15.37 17.25
N VAL A 220 36.54 14.25 17.18
CA VAL A 220 36.04 12.96 16.68
C VAL A 220 34.86 12.47 17.51
N ILE A 221 34.96 12.51 18.84
CA ILE A 221 33.86 12.09 19.74
C ILE A 221 32.63 12.96 19.50
N LYS A 222 32.82 14.28 19.43
CA LYS A 222 31.73 15.23 19.21
C LYS A 222 31.07 15.05 17.83
N LEU A 223 31.84 14.79 16.77
CA LEU A 223 31.30 14.44 15.45
C LEU A 223 30.51 13.14 15.48
N ALA A 224 30.99 12.12 16.20
CA ALA A 224 30.29 10.85 16.35
C ALA A 224 28.94 11.03 17.06
N GLU A 225 28.88 11.90 18.09
CA GLU A 225 27.64 12.26 18.79
C GLU A 225 26.68 13.06 17.90
N LEU A 226 27.18 14.08 17.19
CA LEU A 226 26.39 14.92 16.30
C LEU A 226 25.78 14.14 15.13
N SER A 227 26.48 13.11 14.65
CA SER A 227 25.96 12.25 13.58
C SER A 227 24.72 11.46 13.99
N ALA A 228 24.51 11.26 15.30
CA ALA A 228 23.43 10.44 15.88
C ALA A 228 23.22 9.10 15.17
N GLY A 229 24.31 8.48 14.72
CA GLY A 229 24.27 7.18 14.04
C GLY A 229 23.72 7.21 12.61
N LEU A 230 23.74 8.36 11.93
CA LEU A 230 23.39 8.52 10.52
C LEU A 230 24.65 8.55 9.63
N PRO A 231 24.96 7.47 8.87
CA PRO A 231 26.10 7.43 7.97
C PRO A 231 26.11 8.56 6.92
N VAL A 232 24.95 8.95 6.37
CA VAL A 232 24.86 10.02 5.37
C VAL A 232 25.33 11.38 5.92
N TRP A 233 25.11 11.62 7.21
CA TRP A 233 25.57 12.84 7.87
C TRP A 233 27.09 12.84 7.94
N ALA A 234 27.68 11.73 8.41
CA ALA A 234 29.13 11.60 8.53
C ALA A 234 29.85 11.64 7.18
N SER A 235 29.31 10.99 6.14
CA SER A 235 29.88 11.05 4.80
C SER A 235 29.82 12.46 4.22
N THR A 236 28.74 13.20 4.48
CA THR A 236 28.60 14.60 4.07
C THR A 236 29.66 15.47 4.74
N VAL A 237 29.87 15.34 6.05
CA VAL A 237 30.92 16.08 6.77
C VAL A 237 32.32 15.76 6.24
N ILE A 238 32.66 14.48 6.05
CA ILE A 238 33.95 14.10 5.47
C ILE A 238 34.12 14.68 4.07
N SER A 239 33.08 14.64 3.25
CA SER A 239 33.11 15.22 1.90
C SER A 239 33.38 16.73 1.92
N MET A 240 32.74 17.47 2.84
CA MET A 240 32.99 18.90 3.04
C MET A 240 34.43 19.20 3.44
N LEU A 241 35.02 18.40 4.31
CA LEU A 241 36.40 18.59 4.78
C LEU A 241 37.43 18.19 3.73
N SER A 242 37.11 17.19 2.90
CA SER A 242 38.04 16.61 1.92
C SER A 242 38.10 17.41 0.62
N GLN A 243 37.06 18.17 0.28
CA GLN A 243 36.97 18.87 -0.99
C GLN A 243 37.25 20.37 -0.84
N GLN A 244 38.17 20.88 -1.65
CA GLN A 244 38.59 22.30 -1.67
C GLN A 244 37.59 23.17 -2.47
N PHE A 245 36.33 23.21 -2.07
CA PHE A 245 35.30 24.00 -2.76
C PHE A 245 34.90 25.29 -2.04
N SER A 246 35.43 25.52 -0.84
CA SER A 246 35.27 26.75 -0.07
C SER A 246 36.62 27.45 0.04
N GLU A 247 36.62 28.79 0.12
CA GLU A 247 37.81 29.56 0.52
C GLU A 247 38.26 29.21 1.95
N SER A 248 37.37 28.66 2.77
CA SER A 248 37.65 28.26 4.15
C SER A 248 38.46 26.95 4.20
N PRO A 249 39.58 26.90 4.96
CA PRO A 249 40.33 25.68 5.17
C PRO A 249 39.54 24.66 6.02
N PRO A 250 39.87 23.35 5.93
CA PRO A 250 39.10 22.28 6.61
C PRO A 250 38.94 22.47 8.12
N HIS A 251 39.92 23.07 8.80
CA HIS A 251 39.86 23.30 10.24
C HIS A 251 38.84 24.37 10.66
N GLU A 252 38.58 25.39 9.81
CA GLU A 252 37.52 26.37 10.05
C GLU A 252 36.14 25.77 9.80
N ILE A 253 36.01 24.96 8.75
CA ILE A 253 34.77 24.23 8.45
C ILE A 253 34.43 23.30 9.61
N LEU A 254 35.41 22.53 10.12
CA LEU A 254 35.24 21.67 11.28
C LEU A 254 34.81 22.48 12.51
N ALA A 255 35.48 23.59 12.81
CA ALA A 255 35.13 24.44 13.95
C ALA A 255 33.69 24.96 13.85
N GLY A 256 33.24 25.36 12.66
CA GLY A 256 31.86 25.77 12.40
C GLY A 256 30.84 24.65 12.68
N ILE A 257 31.11 23.44 12.19
CA ILE A 257 30.26 22.25 12.42
C ILE A 257 30.19 21.91 13.92
N LEU A 258 31.32 21.98 14.64
CA LEU A 258 31.37 21.69 16.07
C LEU A 258 30.74 22.81 16.93
N ALA A 259 30.66 24.04 16.41
CA ALA A 259 30.09 25.19 17.11
C ALA A 259 28.56 25.26 17.01
N SER A 260 27.92 24.50 16.11
CA SER A 260 26.46 24.48 16.00
C SER A 260 25.85 23.95 17.31
N ARG A 261 25.17 24.84 18.04
CA ARG A 261 24.62 24.58 19.39
C ARG A 261 23.15 24.12 19.38
N ARG A 262 22.59 23.72 18.24
CA ARG A 262 21.17 23.35 18.13
C ARG A 262 21.01 21.93 17.58
N HIS A 263 20.34 21.11 18.41
CA HIS A 263 19.85 19.75 18.19
C HIS A 263 20.85 18.63 17.83
N VAL A 264 20.99 17.70 18.80
CA VAL A 264 21.64 16.39 18.63
C VAL A 264 20.70 15.47 17.83
N GLY A 265 21.03 15.24 16.56
CA GLY A 265 20.56 14.07 15.82
C GLY A 265 19.17 14.12 15.17
N GLY A 266 18.97 13.22 14.20
CA GLY A 266 17.72 13.04 13.46
C GLY A 266 17.65 13.83 12.15
N SER A 267 16.46 13.85 11.52
CA SER A 267 16.24 14.53 10.23
C SER A 267 16.53 16.04 10.27
N LYS A 268 16.37 16.68 11.43
CA LYS A 268 16.67 18.12 11.62
C LYS A 268 18.15 18.44 11.53
N GLY A 269 19.02 17.65 12.16
CA GLY A 269 20.48 17.86 12.09
C GLY A 269 21.05 17.66 10.68
N LEU A 270 20.39 16.84 9.86
CA LEU A 270 20.75 16.67 8.44
C LEU A 270 20.32 17.86 7.58
N VAL A 271 19.15 18.44 7.85
CA VAL A 271 18.64 19.65 7.18
C VAL A 271 19.56 20.85 7.44
N GLU A 272 19.98 21.04 8.70
CA GLU A 272 20.93 22.09 9.07
C GLU A 272 22.26 21.92 8.33
N LEU A 273 22.80 20.70 8.31
CA LEU A 273 24.04 20.40 7.59
C LEU A 273 23.93 20.75 6.09
N TYR A 274 22.83 20.40 5.42
CA TYR A 274 22.65 20.74 4.01
C TYR A 274 22.58 22.25 3.76
N SER A 275 21.88 22.98 4.62
CA SER A 275 21.82 24.45 4.55
C SER A 275 23.22 25.06 4.67
N ASP A 276 23.99 24.55 5.61
CA ASP A 276 25.36 24.95 5.89
C ASP A 276 26.30 24.66 4.71
N VAL A 277 26.17 23.49 4.07
CA VAL A 277 26.98 23.13 2.90
C VAL A 277 26.64 24.03 1.73
N LEU A 278 25.35 24.18 1.40
CA LEU A 278 24.93 24.96 0.24
C LEU A 278 25.28 26.45 0.38
N SER A 279 25.19 27.00 1.60
CA SER A 279 25.58 28.39 1.87
C SER A 279 27.08 28.63 1.62
N ARG A 280 27.92 27.62 1.87
CA ARG A 280 29.36 27.69 1.58
C ARG A 280 29.68 27.46 0.10
N LEU A 281 28.99 26.54 -0.55
CA LEU A 281 29.18 26.25 -1.99
C LEU A 281 28.64 27.38 -2.88
N PHE A 282 27.58 28.07 -2.44
CA PHE A 282 26.88 29.10 -3.21
C PHE A 282 26.60 30.33 -2.33
N PRO A 283 27.63 31.13 -2.00
CA PRO A 283 27.53 32.20 -1.01
C PRO A 283 26.78 33.45 -1.51
N SER A 284 26.80 33.74 -2.81
CA SER A 284 26.17 34.95 -3.35
C SER A 284 24.77 34.69 -3.94
N PRO A 285 23.85 35.67 -3.87
CA PRO A 285 22.48 35.53 -4.42
C PRO A 285 22.45 35.17 -5.91
N ASP A 286 23.38 35.68 -6.71
CA ASP A 286 23.48 35.40 -8.15
C ASP A 286 23.81 33.93 -8.39
N VAL A 287 24.79 33.39 -7.66
CA VAL A 287 25.20 32.00 -7.78
C VAL A 287 24.12 31.05 -7.27
N GLN A 288 23.39 31.43 -6.21
CA GLN A 288 22.23 30.68 -5.72
C GLN A 288 21.11 30.61 -6.78
N THR A 289 20.94 31.64 -7.59
CA THR A 289 19.97 31.66 -8.70
C THR A 289 20.37 30.67 -9.79
N TYR A 290 21.66 30.62 -10.16
CA TYR A 290 22.17 29.62 -11.11
C TYR A 290 22.07 28.19 -10.56
N PHE A 291 22.32 27.99 -9.26
CA PHE A 291 22.09 26.71 -8.59
C PHE A 291 20.62 26.30 -8.70
N ARG A 292 19.67 27.17 -8.32
CA ARG A 292 18.24 26.87 -8.39
C ARG A 292 17.78 26.52 -9.81
N LYS A 293 18.29 27.24 -10.81
CA LYS A 293 18.01 26.96 -12.22
C LYS A 293 18.58 25.60 -12.66
N TYR A 294 19.87 25.35 -12.42
CA TYR A 294 20.51 24.09 -12.78
C TYR A 294 19.84 22.91 -12.06
N PHE A 295 19.80 22.98 -10.73
CA PHE A 295 19.35 21.88 -9.90
C PHE A 295 17.86 21.60 -10.08
N GLY A 296 17.04 22.65 -10.24
CA GLY A 296 15.61 22.49 -10.51
C GLY A 296 15.33 21.76 -11.81
N ILE A 297 16.06 22.06 -12.89
CA ILE A 297 15.93 21.31 -14.14
C ILE A 297 16.42 19.87 -13.95
N THR A 298 17.57 19.62 -13.31
CA THR A 298 18.04 18.26 -13.07
C THR A 298 17.11 17.44 -12.17
N LEU A 299 16.35 18.09 -11.28
CA LEU A 299 15.38 17.44 -10.40
C LEU A 299 14.20 16.83 -11.17
N VAL A 300 13.79 17.49 -12.26
CA VAL A 300 12.66 17.06 -13.09
C VAL A 300 13.08 16.39 -14.41
N LEU A 301 14.38 16.35 -14.70
CA LEU A 301 14.96 15.75 -15.89
C LEU A 301 14.67 14.23 -15.92
N GLN A 302 14.16 13.72 -17.04
CA GLN A 302 13.70 12.34 -17.14
C GLN A 302 14.79 11.37 -17.62
N GLU A 303 15.73 11.86 -18.42
CA GLU A 303 16.83 11.09 -19.02
C GLU A 303 18.09 11.95 -19.07
N PRO A 304 19.30 11.35 -18.95
CA PRO A 304 20.55 12.09 -19.07
C PRO A 304 20.68 12.80 -20.42
N LEU A 305 21.23 14.01 -20.42
CA LEU A 305 21.50 14.78 -21.64
C LEU A 305 22.98 15.14 -21.75
N PRO A 306 23.56 15.17 -22.97
CA PRO A 306 24.88 15.76 -23.17
C PRO A 306 24.93 17.20 -22.65
N LEU A 307 26.07 17.63 -22.10
CA LEU A 307 26.23 18.97 -21.51
C LEU A 307 25.91 20.10 -22.51
N SER A 308 26.26 19.93 -23.79
CA SER A 308 25.92 20.87 -24.87
C SER A 308 24.41 20.98 -25.10
N ASP A 309 23.71 19.85 -25.02
CA ASP A 309 22.28 19.74 -25.26
C ASP A 309 21.49 20.27 -24.07
N PHE A 310 21.95 19.98 -22.84
CA PHE A 310 21.42 20.59 -21.62
C PHE A 310 21.62 22.11 -21.61
N SER A 311 22.79 22.60 -22.06
CA SER A 311 23.08 24.02 -22.22
C SER A 311 22.12 24.68 -23.21
N THR A 312 21.86 24.03 -24.35
CA THR A 312 20.90 24.49 -25.37
C THR A 312 19.47 24.53 -24.82
N LEU A 313 19.07 23.50 -24.05
CA LEU A 313 17.72 23.39 -23.50
C LEU A 313 17.44 24.43 -22.40
N THR A 314 18.42 24.69 -21.53
CA THR A 314 18.26 25.59 -20.38
C THR A 314 18.67 27.04 -20.66
N GLY A 315 19.40 27.28 -21.74
CA GLY A 315 20.07 28.55 -22.03
C GLY A 315 21.19 28.89 -21.04
N MET A 316 21.67 27.92 -20.25
CA MET A 316 22.79 28.12 -19.32
C MET A 316 24.12 27.87 -20.02
N PRO A 317 25.13 28.74 -19.85
CA PRO A 317 26.47 28.50 -20.38
C PRO A 317 27.10 27.20 -19.86
N ALA A 318 27.71 26.43 -20.77
CA ALA A 318 28.38 25.16 -20.48
C ALA A 318 29.41 25.21 -19.33
N HIS A 319 30.18 26.30 -19.24
CA HIS A 319 31.19 26.47 -18.19
C HIS A 319 30.57 26.66 -16.80
N LEU A 320 29.42 27.34 -16.69
CA LEU A 320 28.69 27.49 -15.42
C LEU A 320 28.09 26.16 -14.97
N ILE A 321 27.52 25.39 -15.91
CA ILE A 321 27.01 24.04 -15.64
C ILE A 321 28.13 23.17 -15.06
N SER A 322 29.29 23.17 -15.71
CA SER A 322 30.46 22.39 -15.25
C SER A 322 30.92 22.81 -13.85
N LYS A 323 30.95 24.12 -13.56
CA LYS A 323 31.29 24.64 -12.24
C LYS A 323 30.30 24.18 -11.16
N ILE A 324 28.99 24.26 -11.43
CA ILE A 324 27.96 23.82 -10.49
C ILE A 324 28.01 22.30 -10.27
N GLN A 325 28.21 21.51 -11.33
CA GLN A 325 28.41 20.05 -11.23
C GLN A 325 29.59 19.70 -10.35
N LEU A 326 30.72 20.40 -10.53
CA LEU A 326 31.91 20.23 -9.71
C LEU A 326 31.62 20.56 -8.23
N SER A 327 31.02 21.73 -7.95
CA SER A 327 30.67 22.12 -6.57
C SER A 327 29.71 21.13 -5.91
N LEU A 328 28.70 20.63 -6.63
CA LEU A 328 27.72 19.68 -6.09
C LEU A 328 28.25 18.26 -5.93
N SER A 329 29.39 17.92 -6.52
CA SER A 329 30.02 16.61 -6.31
C SER A 329 30.31 16.31 -4.83
N ALA A 330 30.34 17.34 -3.98
CA ALA A 330 30.42 17.21 -2.52
C ALA A 330 29.24 16.50 -1.88
N LEU A 331 28.05 16.70 -2.45
CA LEU A 331 26.78 16.21 -1.90
C LEU A 331 26.28 14.97 -2.64
N GLN A 332 26.99 14.54 -3.70
CA GLN A 332 26.66 13.33 -4.42
C GLN A 332 27.04 12.11 -3.58
N THR A 333 26.05 11.26 -3.31
CA THR A 333 26.28 9.98 -2.64
C THR A 333 26.58 8.85 -3.62
N ARG A 334 26.40 9.11 -4.92
CA ARG A 334 26.64 8.16 -6.00
C ARG A 334 27.48 8.81 -7.08
N SER A 335 28.36 8.03 -7.72
CA SER A 335 29.16 8.51 -8.84
C SER A 335 28.40 8.33 -10.16
N PRO A 336 28.52 9.26 -11.11
CA PRO A 336 27.97 9.08 -12.45
C PRO A 336 28.60 7.83 -13.12
N PRO A 337 27.90 7.18 -14.07
CA PRO A 337 28.42 6.04 -14.82
C PRO A 337 29.78 6.35 -15.48
N VAL A 338 30.70 5.39 -15.47
CA VAL A 338 32.02 5.52 -16.10
C VAL A 338 31.84 5.86 -17.59
N GLY A 339 32.53 6.90 -18.07
CA GLY A 339 32.41 7.40 -19.45
C GLY A 339 31.30 8.42 -19.70
N SER A 340 30.53 8.80 -18.67
CA SER A 340 29.44 9.80 -18.77
C SER A 340 29.81 11.20 -18.24
N GLU A 341 31.09 11.52 -18.19
CA GLU A 341 31.64 12.76 -17.59
C GLU A 341 31.09 14.05 -18.22
N ARG A 342 30.71 13.99 -19.50
CA ARG A 342 30.12 15.12 -20.25
C ARG A 342 28.59 15.08 -20.29
N MET A 343 27.94 14.30 -19.43
CA MET A 343 26.49 14.21 -19.34
C MET A 343 25.96 14.91 -18.09
N VAL A 344 24.77 15.47 -18.20
CA VAL A 344 23.97 15.98 -17.09
C VAL A 344 22.92 14.93 -16.78
N HIS A 345 23.01 14.34 -15.60
CA HIS A 345 22.12 13.28 -15.14
C HIS A 345 20.96 13.84 -14.29
N PRO A 346 19.81 13.16 -14.23
CA PRO A 346 18.75 13.49 -13.29
C PRO A 346 19.26 13.49 -11.85
N ALA A 347 18.84 14.46 -11.03
CA ALA A 347 19.31 14.59 -9.64
C ALA A 347 18.96 13.36 -8.79
N THR A 348 17.84 12.70 -9.10
CA THR A 348 17.40 11.43 -8.49
C THR A 348 18.41 10.31 -8.62
N THR A 349 19.28 10.34 -9.63
CA THR A 349 20.30 9.31 -9.86
C THR A 349 21.59 9.53 -9.06
N LEU A 350 21.90 10.77 -8.66
CA LEU A 350 23.20 11.14 -8.08
C LEU A 350 23.14 11.48 -6.59
N PHE A 351 22.01 12.04 -6.14
CA PHE A 351 21.87 12.56 -4.78
C PHE A 351 20.98 11.66 -3.93
N HIS A 352 21.31 11.58 -2.65
CA HIS A 352 20.49 10.87 -1.69
C HIS A 352 19.13 11.56 -1.49
N LEU A 353 18.06 10.78 -1.33
CA LEU A 353 16.68 11.26 -1.24
C LEU A 353 16.48 12.35 -0.19
N SER A 354 17.13 12.26 0.98
CA SER A 354 17.01 13.29 2.04
C SER A 354 17.49 14.67 1.59
N PHE A 355 18.46 14.75 0.68
CA PHE A 355 18.91 16.02 0.12
C PHE A 355 17.88 16.55 -0.88
N LEU A 356 17.31 15.68 -1.72
CA LEU A 356 16.24 16.04 -2.64
C LEU A 356 15.00 16.55 -1.89
N GLU A 357 14.65 15.91 -0.78
CA GLU A 357 13.54 16.33 0.09
C GLU A 357 13.81 17.69 0.73
N TYR A 358 15.05 17.94 1.20
CA TYR A 358 15.45 19.23 1.74
C TYR A 358 15.32 20.36 0.71
N VAL A 359 15.85 20.17 -0.50
CA VAL A 359 15.80 21.19 -1.56
C VAL A 359 14.35 21.44 -2.03
N GLN A 360 13.45 20.47 -1.91
CA GLN A 360 12.03 20.64 -2.25
C GLN A 360 11.16 21.21 -1.12
N ALA A 361 11.66 21.23 0.12
CA ALA A 361 10.90 21.69 1.26
C ALA A 361 10.73 23.22 1.25
N LYS A 362 9.47 23.68 1.08
CA LYS A 362 9.09 25.08 1.19
C LYS A 362 9.00 25.48 2.68
N THR A 363 10.12 25.89 3.27
CA THR A 363 10.16 26.53 4.59
C THR A 363 10.65 27.96 4.43
N THR A 364 10.19 28.87 5.30
CA THR A 364 10.59 30.29 5.31
C THR A 364 12.10 30.50 5.51
N GLU A 365 12.79 29.50 6.03
CA GLU A 365 14.23 29.51 6.33
C GLU A 365 15.09 28.90 5.21
N ASN A 366 14.50 28.23 4.21
CA ASN A 366 15.24 27.54 3.16
C ASN A 366 15.46 28.41 1.92
N LEU A 367 16.61 29.11 1.87
CA LEU A 367 17.04 29.92 0.73
C LEU A 367 17.29 29.11 -0.56
N PHE A 368 17.44 27.78 -0.44
CA PHE A 368 17.72 26.86 -1.54
C PHE A 368 16.47 26.10 -2.01
N ALA A 369 15.28 26.46 -1.52
CA ALA A 369 14.04 25.80 -1.90
C ALA A 369 13.79 25.90 -3.42
N ILE A 370 13.47 24.76 -4.02
CA ILE A 370 13.15 24.61 -5.44
C ILE A 370 11.76 23.99 -5.55
N SER A 371 10.94 24.60 -6.41
CA SER A 371 9.61 24.10 -6.75
C SER A 371 9.73 23.13 -7.94
N PRO A 372 9.46 21.82 -7.77
CA PRO A 372 9.40 20.89 -8.91
C PRO A 372 8.34 21.32 -9.93
N PHE A 373 7.24 21.89 -9.45
CA PHE A 373 6.16 22.41 -10.29
C PHE A 373 6.66 23.51 -11.24
N GLU A 374 7.35 24.53 -10.72
CA GLU A 374 7.93 25.59 -11.56
C GLU A 374 9.02 25.06 -12.48
N SER A 375 9.84 24.12 -12.00
CA SER A 375 10.91 23.49 -12.79
C SER A 375 10.35 22.70 -13.98
N HIS A 376 9.27 21.93 -13.78
CA HIS A 376 8.50 21.31 -14.87
C HIS A 376 7.94 22.36 -15.83
N SER A 377 7.46 23.49 -15.32
CA SER A 377 6.92 24.58 -16.15
C SER A 377 7.99 25.15 -17.09
N VAL A 378 9.15 25.51 -16.55
CA VAL A 378 10.29 26.06 -17.31
C VAL A 378 10.79 25.05 -18.34
N LEU A 379 10.99 23.79 -17.94
CA LEU A 379 11.45 22.74 -18.85
C LEU A 379 10.42 22.43 -19.94
N GLY A 380 9.13 22.52 -19.63
CA GLY A 380 8.03 22.39 -20.59
C GLY A 380 8.07 23.45 -21.68
N LEU A 381 8.32 24.72 -21.33
CA LEU A 381 8.50 25.79 -22.33
C LEU A 381 9.73 25.58 -23.19
N ALA A 382 10.85 25.17 -22.58
CA ALA A 382 12.07 24.87 -23.31
C ALA A 382 11.85 23.73 -24.33
N CYS A 383 11.13 22.67 -23.95
CA CYS A 383 10.78 21.59 -24.86
C CYS A 383 9.84 22.07 -25.99
N LEU A 384 8.83 22.89 -25.68
CA LEU A 384 7.94 23.46 -26.69
C LEU A 384 8.68 24.36 -27.69
N ALA A 385 9.67 25.14 -27.24
CA ALA A 385 10.50 25.95 -28.12
C ALA A 385 11.32 25.10 -29.10
N GLN A 386 11.90 23.99 -28.64
CA GLN A 386 12.61 23.04 -29.50
C GLN A 386 11.68 22.39 -30.53
N ILE A 387 10.46 22.05 -30.12
CA ILE A 387 9.46 21.46 -31.01
C ILE A 387 9.02 22.46 -32.08
N THR A 388 8.72 23.70 -31.72
CA THR A 388 8.34 24.74 -32.68
C THR A 388 9.45 25.00 -33.71
N SER A 389 10.72 24.98 -33.28
CA SER A 389 11.88 25.10 -34.18
C SER A 389 12.09 23.87 -35.07
N LEU A 390 11.68 22.69 -34.63
CA LEU A 390 11.84 21.44 -35.37
C LEU A 390 10.74 21.29 -36.42
N LEU A 391 9.50 21.66 -36.07
CA LEU A 391 8.32 21.51 -36.91
C LEU A 391 8.18 22.61 -37.98
N SER A 392 9.09 23.58 -38.03
CA SER A 392 9.25 24.52 -39.14
C SER A 392 10.08 23.94 -40.31
N MET A 393 10.71 22.77 -40.13
CA MET A 393 11.43 22.04 -41.17
C MET A 393 10.47 21.23 -42.06
N SER A 394 10.86 20.93 -43.32
CA SER A 394 9.98 20.28 -44.29
C SER A 394 9.64 18.81 -43.91
N PRO A 395 8.36 18.37 -44.00
CA PRO A 395 7.92 17.02 -43.58
C PRO A 395 8.32 15.87 -44.54
N TYR A 396 9.12 16.14 -45.58
CA TYR A 396 9.46 15.17 -46.64
C TYR A 396 10.84 14.50 -46.52
N GLN A 397 11.60 14.75 -45.44
CA GLN A 397 12.87 14.07 -45.17
C GLN A 397 12.70 13.07 -44.04
N ASP A 398 13.27 11.86 -44.17
CA ASP A 398 13.27 10.83 -43.11
C ASP A 398 14.10 11.34 -41.90
N PRO A 399 13.46 11.68 -40.77
CA PRO A 399 14.09 12.40 -39.69
C PRO A 399 14.85 11.47 -38.72
N SER A 400 14.84 10.16 -38.95
CA SER A 400 15.50 9.15 -38.08
C SER A 400 16.99 9.41 -37.86
N LEU A 401 17.65 10.01 -38.86
CA LEU A 401 19.10 10.03 -38.99
C LEU A 401 19.74 11.39 -38.60
N THR A 402 18.94 12.40 -38.22
CA THR A 402 19.41 13.80 -38.10
C THR A 402 19.05 14.52 -36.79
N LEU A 403 18.21 13.94 -35.93
CA LEU A 403 17.79 14.60 -34.69
C LEU A 403 18.83 14.47 -33.56
N ARG A 404 19.09 15.58 -32.87
CA ARG A 404 19.92 15.63 -31.65
C ARG A 404 19.16 15.06 -30.44
N ASP A 405 19.88 14.66 -29.40
CA ASP A 405 19.30 14.10 -28.17
C ASP A 405 18.31 15.07 -27.51
N VAL A 406 18.62 16.37 -27.48
CA VAL A 406 17.70 17.42 -26.98
C VAL A 406 16.36 17.46 -27.72
N GLN A 407 16.34 17.18 -29.02
CA GLN A 407 15.12 17.20 -29.82
C GLN A 407 14.26 15.96 -29.54
N TRP A 408 14.90 14.79 -29.43
CA TRP A 408 14.22 13.56 -29.00
C TRP A 408 13.63 13.70 -27.60
N TYR A 409 14.39 14.28 -26.68
CA TYR A 409 13.93 14.57 -25.33
C TYR A 409 12.70 15.48 -25.37
N ALA A 410 12.76 16.59 -26.11
CA ALA A 410 11.66 17.54 -26.22
C ALA A 410 10.40 16.88 -26.79
N VAL A 411 10.52 16.15 -27.92
CA VAL A 411 9.40 15.42 -28.55
C VAL A 411 8.71 14.48 -27.57
N LYS A 412 9.50 13.76 -26.77
CA LYS A 412 9.03 12.74 -25.82
C LYS A 412 8.42 13.34 -24.55
N TYR A 413 9.05 14.35 -23.94
CA TYR A 413 8.74 14.73 -22.56
C TYR A 413 7.98 16.03 -22.38
N TRP A 414 7.78 16.84 -23.42
CA TRP A 414 7.00 18.08 -23.26
C TRP A 414 5.58 17.85 -22.67
N PRO A 415 4.80 16.80 -23.01
CA PRO A 415 3.46 16.63 -22.43
C PRO A 415 3.54 16.37 -20.92
N LEU A 416 4.57 15.62 -20.49
CA LEU A 416 4.83 15.31 -19.09
C LEU A 416 5.20 16.58 -18.32
N HIS A 417 6.11 17.40 -18.85
CA HIS A 417 6.51 18.65 -18.21
C HIS A 417 5.38 19.66 -18.13
N VAL A 418 4.58 19.83 -19.20
CA VAL A 418 3.42 20.73 -19.19
C VAL A 418 2.37 20.25 -18.19
N SER A 419 2.03 18.95 -18.17
CA SER A 419 1.02 18.42 -17.24
C SER A 419 1.43 18.54 -15.76
N ARG A 420 2.71 18.35 -15.43
CA ARG A 420 3.24 18.47 -14.06
C ARG A 420 3.59 19.91 -13.65
N GLY A 421 3.75 20.83 -14.59
CA GLY A 421 4.20 22.21 -14.35
C GLY A 421 3.18 23.31 -14.63
N THR A 422 1.91 22.95 -14.84
CA THR A 422 0.82 23.91 -15.08
C THR A 422 -0.45 23.50 -14.34
N HIS A 423 -1.20 24.49 -13.84
CA HIS A 423 -2.45 24.25 -13.12
C HIS A 423 -3.57 23.82 -14.07
N ARG A 424 -4.56 23.08 -13.54
CA ARG A 424 -5.78 22.70 -14.28
C ARG A 424 -6.83 23.84 -14.33
N SER A 425 -6.66 24.91 -13.54
CA SER A 425 -7.57 26.05 -13.54
C SER A 425 -7.58 26.74 -14.90
N GLY A 426 -8.75 26.90 -15.52
CA GLY A 426 -8.86 27.48 -16.87
C GLY A 426 -8.35 28.93 -16.93
N VAL A 427 -8.58 29.71 -15.87
CA VAL A 427 -8.10 31.10 -15.77
C VAL A 427 -6.58 31.14 -15.73
N GLU A 428 -5.98 30.36 -14.83
CA GLU A 428 -4.52 30.31 -14.68
C GLU A 428 -3.85 29.74 -15.94
N TRP A 429 -4.39 28.66 -16.51
CA TRP A 429 -3.87 28.05 -17.74
C TRP A 429 -3.87 29.02 -18.91
N SER A 430 -4.96 29.79 -19.09
CA SER A 430 -5.09 30.73 -20.22
C SER A 430 -4.04 31.84 -20.21
N GLN A 431 -3.50 32.17 -19.03
CA GLN A 431 -2.46 33.18 -18.85
C GLN A 431 -1.03 32.61 -19.00
N THR A 432 -0.89 31.28 -19.12
CA THR A 432 0.44 30.68 -19.25
C THR A 432 1.02 30.84 -20.67
N PRO A 433 2.35 31.01 -20.80
CA PRO A 433 3.01 30.97 -22.11
C PRO A 433 2.90 29.60 -22.82
N HIS A 434 2.64 28.53 -22.07
CA HIS A 434 2.42 27.19 -22.65
C HIS A 434 1.15 27.15 -23.50
N CYS A 435 0.07 27.76 -23.01
CA CYS A 435 -1.21 27.80 -23.72
C CYS A 435 -1.06 28.54 -25.06
N SER A 436 -0.48 29.74 -25.04
CA SER A 436 -0.26 30.53 -26.26
C SER A 436 0.66 29.82 -27.25
N THR A 437 1.74 29.19 -26.77
CA THR A 437 2.66 28.43 -27.63
C THR A 437 1.95 27.26 -28.31
N LEU A 438 1.14 26.47 -27.59
CA LEU A 438 0.42 25.33 -28.15
C LEU A 438 -0.66 25.73 -29.18
N GLN A 439 -1.24 26.92 -29.04
CA GLN A 439 -2.23 27.43 -29.99
C GLN A 439 -1.60 27.81 -31.34
N ILE A 440 -0.35 28.29 -31.34
CA ILE A 440 0.36 28.76 -32.54
C ILE A 440 0.87 27.60 -33.43
N ILE A 441 1.08 26.41 -32.87
CA ILE A 441 1.57 25.24 -33.63
C ILE A 441 0.58 24.89 -34.75
N SER A 442 1.05 24.80 -36.00
CA SER A 442 0.21 24.47 -37.17
C SER A 442 -0.35 23.05 -37.11
N THR A 443 -1.42 22.78 -37.86
CA THR A 443 -2.03 21.44 -37.92
C THR A 443 -1.04 20.37 -38.39
N ASP A 444 -0.28 20.65 -39.45
CA ASP A 444 0.72 19.73 -40.00
C ASP A 444 1.83 19.43 -38.98
N ALA A 445 2.28 20.46 -38.26
CA ALA A 445 3.24 20.35 -37.18
C ALA A 445 2.74 19.43 -36.05
N ARG A 446 1.48 19.56 -35.63
CA ARG A 446 0.88 18.71 -34.58
C ARG A 446 0.82 17.23 -35.00
N GLN A 447 0.42 16.95 -36.24
CA GLN A 447 0.36 15.59 -36.78
C GLN A 447 1.76 14.98 -36.91
N TRP A 448 2.73 15.79 -37.36
CA TRP A 448 4.11 15.35 -37.48
C TRP A 448 4.73 15.05 -36.10
N TRP A 449 4.50 15.91 -35.11
CA TRP A 449 4.90 15.63 -33.73
C TRP A 449 4.32 14.30 -33.21
N ALA A 450 3.02 14.03 -33.43
CA ALA A 450 2.39 12.79 -32.96
C ALA A 450 3.07 11.54 -33.55
N THR A 451 3.55 11.64 -34.80
CA THR A 451 4.30 10.56 -35.45
C THR A 451 5.67 10.36 -34.82
N LEU A 452 6.43 11.45 -34.60
CA LEU A 452 7.74 11.39 -33.94
C LEU A 452 7.63 10.90 -32.49
N PHE A 453 6.59 11.32 -31.77
CA PHE A 453 6.32 10.90 -30.39
C PHE A 453 6.09 9.39 -30.29
N LEU A 454 5.29 8.79 -31.18
CA LEU A 454 5.10 7.33 -31.19
C LEU A 454 6.41 6.59 -31.54
N LYS A 455 7.22 7.13 -32.43
CA LYS A 455 8.54 6.57 -32.77
C LYS A 455 9.50 6.61 -31.59
N ALA A 456 9.52 7.72 -30.85
CA ALA A 456 10.34 7.88 -29.64
C ALA A 456 9.98 6.87 -28.53
N LEU A 457 8.71 6.45 -28.46
CA LEU A 457 8.21 5.52 -27.45
C LEU A 457 8.36 4.03 -27.84
N SER A 458 8.69 3.71 -29.09
CA SER A 458 8.78 2.32 -29.57
C SER A 458 9.70 2.18 -30.79
N PRO A 459 11.03 2.09 -30.60
CA PRO A 459 11.99 2.00 -31.70
C PRO A 459 11.84 0.73 -32.55
N GLU A 460 11.36 -0.37 -31.96
CA GLU A 460 11.34 -1.70 -32.60
C GLU A 460 10.02 -2.04 -33.33
N ARG A 461 8.89 -1.38 -33.00
CA ARG A 461 7.55 -1.82 -33.43
C ARG A 461 7.04 -1.26 -34.76
N HIS A 462 7.82 -0.42 -35.44
CA HIS A 462 7.34 0.29 -36.64
C HIS A 462 8.24 0.06 -37.86
N ARG A 463 8.39 -1.20 -38.27
CA ARG A 463 8.78 -1.49 -39.66
C ARG A 463 7.52 -1.65 -40.51
N SER A 464 7.21 -0.60 -41.28
CA SER A 464 6.39 -0.56 -42.51
C SER A 464 4.85 -0.61 -42.47
N ARG A 465 4.17 -1.52 -41.73
CA ARG A 465 2.69 -1.65 -41.86
C ARG A 465 1.87 -0.74 -40.93
N GLY A 466 2.41 -0.39 -39.76
CA GLY A 466 1.72 0.43 -38.75
C GLY A 466 1.78 1.94 -39.02
N GLU A 467 2.83 2.44 -39.67
CA GLU A 467 3.05 3.87 -39.95
C GLU A 467 2.03 4.43 -40.95
N LEU A 468 1.66 3.62 -41.96
CA LEU A 468 0.61 3.93 -42.94
C LEU A 468 -0.78 4.03 -42.33
N GLN A 469 -1.05 3.30 -41.24
CA GLN A 469 -2.31 3.42 -40.51
C GLN A 469 -2.31 4.66 -39.61
N VAL A 470 -1.22 4.94 -38.90
CA VAL A 470 -1.05 6.16 -38.08
C VAL A 470 -1.25 7.42 -38.91
N HIS A 471 -0.60 7.50 -40.08
CA HIS A 471 -0.74 8.65 -40.97
C HIS A 471 -2.16 8.80 -41.51
N ARG A 472 -2.85 7.70 -41.82
CA ARG A 472 -4.26 7.74 -42.24
C ARG A 472 -5.17 8.21 -41.10
N ASP A 473 -5.02 7.65 -39.91
CA ASP A 473 -5.81 8.04 -38.73
C ASP A 473 -5.63 9.54 -38.44
N LEU A 474 -4.39 10.04 -38.42
CA LEU A 474 -4.08 11.45 -38.15
C LEU A 474 -4.62 12.40 -39.22
N LYS A 475 -4.55 12.04 -40.51
CA LYS A 475 -5.10 12.84 -41.62
C LYS A 475 -6.63 12.98 -41.58
N THR A 476 -7.33 12.01 -40.98
CA THR A 476 -8.79 12.04 -40.86
C THR A 476 -9.32 12.85 -39.65
N MET A 477 -8.43 13.32 -38.76
CA MET A 477 -8.82 14.08 -37.57
C MET A 477 -8.92 15.59 -37.83
N GLU A 478 -9.75 16.29 -37.05
CA GLU A 478 -9.95 17.76 -37.10
C GLU A 478 -8.69 18.63 -36.90
N GLY A 479 -7.49 18.04 -36.74
CA GLY A 479 -6.23 18.77 -36.60
C GLY A 479 -6.05 19.54 -35.29
N LYS A 480 -7.05 19.51 -34.39
CA LYS A 480 -6.96 20.09 -33.05
C LYS A 480 -6.02 19.28 -32.18
N MET A 481 -5.18 19.97 -31.41
CA MET A 481 -4.23 19.35 -30.49
C MET A 481 -4.92 18.47 -29.43
N THR A 482 -6.10 18.87 -28.96
CA THR A 482 -6.92 18.12 -28.01
C THR A 482 -7.33 16.74 -28.56
N SER A 483 -7.77 16.68 -29.81
CA SER A 483 -8.15 15.45 -30.50
C SER A 483 -6.96 14.49 -30.66
N ILE A 484 -5.80 15.04 -31.05
CA ILE A 484 -4.55 14.28 -31.20
C ILE A 484 -4.10 13.70 -29.85
N LEU A 485 -4.09 14.51 -28.78
CA LEU A 485 -3.69 14.07 -27.44
C LEU A 485 -4.63 12.99 -26.88
N ASN A 486 -5.95 13.16 -27.03
CA ASN A 486 -6.95 12.17 -26.63
C ASN A 486 -6.78 10.85 -27.40
N TRP A 487 -6.50 10.92 -28.71
CA TRP A 487 -6.23 9.75 -29.53
C TRP A 487 -4.93 9.04 -29.12
N LEU A 488 -3.84 9.79 -28.90
CA LEU A 488 -2.58 9.24 -28.42
C LEU A 488 -2.78 8.52 -27.10
N ALA A 489 -3.46 9.13 -26.12
CA ALA A 489 -3.76 8.48 -24.85
C ALA A 489 -4.54 7.17 -25.02
N CYS A 490 -5.55 7.13 -25.90
CA CYS A 490 -6.29 5.90 -26.19
C CYS A 490 -5.44 4.83 -26.86
N ARG A 491 -4.52 5.23 -27.75
CA ARG A 491 -3.61 4.32 -28.46
C ARG A 491 -2.56 3.73 -27.53
N LEU A 492 -1.92 4.58 -26.71
CA LEU A 492 -0.99 4.14 -25.67
C LEU A 492 -1.67 3.23 -24.64
N GLY A 493 -2.95 3.47 -24.32
CA GLY A 493 -3.74 2.60 -23.44
C GLY A 493 -4.01 1.20 -24.00
N LYS A 494 -3.95 1.01 -25.32
CA LYS A 494 -4.04 -0.28 -25.99
C LYS A 494 -2.68 -0.93 -26.22
N ALA A 495 -1.60 -0.15 -26.21
CA ALA A 495 -0.25 -0.66 -26.33
C ALA A 495 0.15 -1.30 -24.99
N GLU A 496 0.43 -2.60 -25.00
CA GLU A 496 0.93 -3.30 -23.82
C GLU A 496 2.35 -2.81 -23.51
N GLY A 497 2.47 -2.00 -22.44
CA GLY A 497 3.69 -1.39 -21.92
C GLY A 497 3.38 -0.32 -20.85
N ASP A 498 4.40 0.07 -20.07
CA ASP A 498 4.25 1.09 -19.01
C ASP A 498 4.30 2.52 -19.58
N GLN A 499 3.26 2.87 -20.35
CA GLN A 499 3.09 4.19 -20.95
C GLN A 499 2.04 5.04 -20.20
N TRP A 500 1.73 4.67 -18.97
CA TRP A 500 0.67 5.32 -18.17
C TRP A 500 0.95 6.81 -17.94
N ASP A 501 2.19 7.16 -17.60
CA ASP A 501 2.58 8.55 -17.34
C ASP A 501 2.38 9.42 -18.59
N PHE A 502 2.65 8.88 -19.78
CA PHE A 502 2.37 9.56 -21.05
C PHE A 502 0.87 9.64 -21.36
N GLN A 503 0.08 8.60 -21.05
CA GLN A 503 -1.38 8.64 -21.22
C GLN A 503 -2.01 9.74 -20.36
N VAL A 504 -1.61 9.80 -19.09
CA VAL A 504 -2.07 10.83 -18.15
C VAL A 504 -1.60 12.19 -18.62
N ALA A 505 -0.32 12.35 -18.95
CA ALA A 505 0.22 13.61 -19.45
C ALA A 505 -0.56 14.13 -20.69
N CYS A 506 -0.86 13.26 -21.66
CA CYS A 506 -1.65 13.63 -22.82
C CYS A 506 -3.07 14.09 -22.46
N LEU A 507 -3.78 13.35 -21.61
CA LEU A 507 -5.14 13.71 -21.20
C LEU A 507 -5.19 14.94 -20.30
N GLU A 508 -4.20 15.10 -19.41
CA GLU A 508 -3.99 16.28 -18.57
C GLU A 508 -3.83 17.55 -19.41
N VAL A 509 -2.98 17.52 -20.44
CA VAL A 509 -2.85 18.65 -21.36
C VAL A 509 -4.13 18.84 -22.18
N ALA A 510 -4.80 17.76 -22.60
CA ALA A 510 -6.04 17.85 -23.36
C ALA A 510 -7.18 18.53 -22.58
N VAL A 511 -7.38 18.20 -21.29
CA VAL A 511 -8.42 18.84 -20.46
C VAL A 511 -8.10 20.29 -20.13
N ARG A 512 -6.82 20.70 -20.17
CA ARG A 512 -6.43 22.12 -20.03
C ARG A 512 -6.73 22.91 -21.30
N LEU A 513 -6.45 22.34 -22.47
CA LEU A 513 -6.72 22.95 -23.77
C LEU A 513 -8.22 23.04 -24.07
N ASP A 514 -9.00 22.03 -23.69
CA ASP A 514 -10.45 22.01 -23.80
C ASP A 514 -11.09 21.44 -22.52
N GLY A 515 -11.31 22.34 -21.57
CA GLY A 515 -11.95 22.02 -20.29
C GLY A 515 -13.44 21.71 -20.39
N GLY A 516 -14.06 21.89 -21.55
CA GLY A 516 -15.49 21.62 -21.78
C GLY A 516 -15.80 20.17 -22.15
N SER A 517 -14.79 19.35 -22.45
CA SER A 517 -15.00 17.98 -22.91
C SER A 517 -15.18 16.98 -21.76
N GLY A 518 -16.43 16.75 -21.35
CA GLY A 518 -16.77 15.76 -20.32
C GLY A 518 -16.26 14.34 -20.63
N GLY A 519 -16.13 13.97 -21.91
CA GLY A 519 -15.59 12.67 -22.33
C GLY A 519 -14.09 12.49 -22.04
N ILE A 520 -13.29 13.56 -22.14
CA ILE A 520 -11.85 13.51 -21.81
C ILE A 520 -11.69 13.43 -20.29
N TRP A 521 -12.46 14.21 -19.53
CA TRP A 521 -12.49 14.13 -18.06
C TRP A 521 -12.88 12.74 -17.54
N TYR A 522 -13.87 12.10 -18.16
CA TYR A 522 -14.24 10.71 -17.83
C TYR A 522 -13.07 9.74 -18.04
N LYS A 523 -12.36 9.83 -19.16
CA LYS A 523 -11.19 8.96 -19.44
C LYS A 523 -10.05 9.20 -18.45
N LEU A 524 -9.78 10.46 -18.10
CA LEU A 524 -8.77 10.83 -17.11
C LEU A 524 -9.13 10.25 -15.73
N GLY A 525 -10.38 10.40 -15.30
CA GLY A 525 -10.89 9.81 -14.05
C GLY A 525 -10.78 8.29 -14.02
N TRP A 526 -11.07 7.62 -15.14
CA TRP A 526 -10.91 6.18 -15.27
C TRP A 526 -9.45 5.72 -15.18
N LEU A 527 -8.50 6.44 -15.79
CA LEU A 527 -7.08 6.12 -15.67
C LEU A 527 -6.57 6.26 -14.25
N PHE A 528 -7.00 7.31 -13.54
CA PHE A 528 -6.67 7.50 -12.13
C PHE A 528 -7.29 6.43 -11.24
N ASP A 529 -8.56 6.06 -11.46
CA ASP A 529 -9.21 4.97 -10.72
C ASP A 529 -8.47 3.64 -10.92
N LYS A 530 -8.15 3.31 -12.18
CA LYS A 530 -7.40 2.10 -12.52
C LYS A 530 -6.03 2.07 -11.83
N LYS A 531 -5.28 3.18 -11.86
CA LYS A 531 -3.97 3.26 -11.18
C LYS A 531 -4.13 3.23 -9.67
N GLY A 532 -5.13 3.90 -9.11
CA GLY A 532 -5.47 3.86 -7.69
C GLY A 532 -5.73 2.44 -7.20
N LYS A 533 -6.58 1.68 -7.89
CA LYS A 533 -6.88 0.27 -7.56
C LYS A 533 -5.65 -0.65 -7.64
N VAL A 534 -4.70 -0.33 -8.52
CA VAL A 534 -3.47 -1.10 -8.71
C VAL A 534 -2.42 -0.75 -7.65
N THR A 535 -2.21 0.54 -7.39
CA THR A 535 -1.17 1.07 -6.49
C THR A 535 -1.62 1.21 -5.03
N GLY A 536 -2.93 1.21 -4.78
CA GLY A 536 -3.56 1.66 -3.53
C GLY A 536 -3.30 3.12 -3.17
N SER A 537 -2.80 3.93 -4.11
CA SER A 537 -2.51 5.33 -3.87
C SER A 537 -3.81 6.10 -3.69
N LEU A 538 -4.07 6.52 -2.45
CA LEU A 538 -5.16 7.43 -2.11
C LEU A 538 -5.22 8.66 -3.03
N LYS A 539 -4.08 9.32 -3.27
CA LYS A 539 -4.00 10.49 -4.15
C LYS A 539 -4.59 10.21 -5.54
N MET A 540 -4.39 9.00 -6.08
CA MET A 540 -4.94 8.63 -7.39
C MET A 540 -6.47 8.44 -7.32
N HIS A 541 -6.99 7.90 -6.22
CA HIS A 541 -8.43 7.81 -6.02
C HIS A 541 -9.07 9.20 -5.87
N GLU A 542 -8.43 10.13 -5.16
CA GLU A 542 -8.88 11.52 -5.03
C GLU A 542 -8.88 12.25 -6.38
N GLU A 543 -7.82 12.11 -7.17
CA GLU A 543 -7.73 12.65 -8.53
C GLU A 543 -8.79 12.05 -9.46
N SER A 544 -9.11 10.76 -9.28
CA SER A 544 -10.21 10.11 -10.01
C SER A 544 -11.56 10.72 -9.68
N VAL A 545 -11.87 10.92 -8.39
CA VAL A 545 -13.10 11.57 -7.93
C VAL A 545 -13.21 12.98 -8.50
N LEU A 546 -12.13 13.77 -8.44
CA LEU A 546 -12.10 15.13 -9.00
C LEU A 546 -12.41 15.15 -10.50
N ALA A 547 -11.77 14.26 -11.26
CA ALA A 547 -11.99 14.17 -12.70
C ALA A 547 -13.41 13.71 -13.05
N PHE A 548 -13.97 12.74 -12.33
CA PHE A 548 -15.35 12.30 -12.54
C PHE A 548 -16.39 13.36 -12.13
N ARG A 549 -16.17 14.12 -11.06
CA ARG A 549 -17.02 15.27 -10.69
C ARG A 549 -17.01 16.32 -11.79
N ARG A 550 -15.84 16.64 -12.34
CA ARG A 550 -15.75 17.60 -13.44
C ARG A 550 -16.43 17.10 -14.72
N ALA A 551 -16.30 15.81 -15.04
CA ALA A 551 -17.05 15.20 -16.14
C ALA A 551 -18.57 15.29 -15.92
N LEU A 552 -19.02 15.18 -14.67
CA LEU A 552 -20.44 15.24 -14.31
C LEU A 552 -21.01 16.65 -14.45
N GLU A 553 -20.27 17.67 -14.00
CA GLU A 553 -20.65 19.09 -14.14
C GLU A 553 -20.82 19.53 -15.61
N LEU A 554 -20.06 18.92 -16.52
CA LEU A 554 -20.08 19.24 -17.95
C LEU A 554 -21.16 18.48 -18.74
N GLN A 555 -21.88 17.54 -18.11
CA GLN A 555 -22.95 16.79 -18.74
C GLN A 555 -24.31 17.36 -18.34
N GLN A 556 -25.13 17.76 -19.33
CA GLN A 556 -26.52 18.18 -19.09
C GLN A 556 -27.39 17.01 -18.58
N ASN A 557 -27.13 15.79 -19.05
CA ASN A 557 -27.79 14.56 -18.62
C ASN A 557 -26.74 13.53 -18.17
N PRO A 558 -26.56 13.31 -16.86
CA PRO A 558 -25.50 12.47 -16.35
C PRO A 558 -25.76 11.00 -16.67
N GLN A 559 -24.81 10.35 -17.34
CA GLN A 559 -24.92 8.94 -17.70
C GLN A 559 -24.77 8.02 -16.47
N ALA A 560 -25.56 6.94 -16.41
CA ALA A 560 -25.50 5.96 -15.33
C ALA A 560 -24.08 5.40 -15.10
N GLY A 561 -23.32 5.21 -16.18
CA GLY A 561 -21.92 4.75 -16.12
C GLY A 561 -21.00 5.72 -15.39
N LEU A 562 -21.13 7.04 -15.62
CA LEU A 562 -20.31 8.05 -14.95
C LEU A 562 -20.63 8.13 -13.45
N LEU A 563 -21.92 8.16 -13.10
CA LEU A 563 -22.38 8.16 -11.70
C LEU A 563 -21.91 6.91 -10.95
N GLY A 564 -21.98 5.74 -11.60
CA GLY A 564 -21.49 4.49 -11.02
C GLY A 564 -19.97 4.47 -10.80
N MET A 565 -19.19 5.05 -11.71
CA MET A 565 -17.73 5.17 -11.56
C MET A 565 -17.34 6.17 -10.47
N LEU A 566 -18.03 7.31 -10.38
CA LEU A 566 -17.84 8.27 -9.30
C LEU A 566 -18.14 7.64 -7.94
N GLY A 567 -19.26 6.92 -7.81
CA GLY A 567 -19.60 6.19 -6.59
C GLY A 567 -18.57 5.13 -6.21
N ALA A 568 -18.04 4.38 -7.19
CA ALA A 568 -16.98 3.39 -6.94
C ALA A 568 -15.63 4.03 -6.53
N ALA A 569 -15.28 5.19 -7.10
CA ALA A 569 -14.09 5.93 -6.74
C ALA A 569 -14.19 6.51 -5.31
N LEU A 570 -15.35 7.09 -4.95
CA LEU A 570 -15.65 7.55 -3.59
C LEU A 570 -15.58 6.41 -2.56
N PHE A 571 -16.17 5.25 -2.88
CA PHE A 571 -16.06 4.06 -2.04
C PHE A 571 -14.59 3.63 -1.85
N SER A 572 -13.79 3.69 -2.92
CA SER A 572 -12.35 3.37 -2.83
C SER A 572 -11.60 4.37 -1.93
N CYS A 573 -11.95 5.66 -1.96
CA CYS A 573 -11.41 6.66 -1.03
C CYS A 573 -11.83 6.37 0.42
N TYR A 574 -13.10 5.98 0.64
CA TYR A 574 -13.59 5.58 1.97
C TYR A 574 -12.77 4.41 2.54
N MET A 575 -12.50 3.37 1.74
CA MET A 575 -11.70 2.22 2.20
C MET A 575 -10.29 2.60 2.68
N GLN A 576 -9.74 3.73 2.21
CA GLN A 576 -8.41 4.20 2.63
C GLN A 576 -8.45 5.03 3.91
N HIS A 577 -9.43 5.93 4.07
CA HIS A 577 -9.47 6.88 5.18
C HIS A 577 -10.50 6.58 6.27
N GLY A 578 -11.50 5.74 5.99
CA GLY A 578 -12.62 5.45 6.89
C GLY A 578 -13.63 6.60 7.06
N ASN A 579 -13.59 7.63 6.20
CA ASN A 579 -14.49 8.79 6.33
C ASN A 579 -15.92 8.46 5.88
N THR A 580 -16.84 8.34 6.83
CA THR A 580 -18.23 7.95 6.62
C THR A 580 -19.03 8.93 5.76
N THR A 581 -18.65 10.21 5.69
CA THR A 581 -19.31 11.18 4.80
C THR A 581 -19.04 10.89 3.32
N VAL A 582 -17.85 10.36 3.02
CA VAL A 582 -17.49 9.92 1.67
C VAL A 582 -18.25 8.65 1.28
N LEU A 583 -18.52 7.77 2.25
CA LEU A 583 -19.33 6.57 2.03
C LEU A 583 -20.80 6.92 1.74
N THR A 584 -21.40 7.85 2.49
CA THR A 584 -22.77 8.29 2.23
C THR A 584 -22.90 9.00 0.88
N GLU A 585 -21.89 9.78 0.48
CA GLU A 585 -21.80 10.35 -0.87
C GLU A 585 -21.70 9.26 -1.95
N ALA A 586 -20.89 8.22 -1.73
CA ALA A 586 -20.77 7.08 -2.65
C ALA A 586 -22.14 6.39 -2.87
N ILE A 587 -22.86 6.12 -1.78
CA ILE A 587 -24.21 5.51 -1.79
C ILE A 587 -25.19 6.40 -2.57
N LEU A 588 -25.17 7.72 -2.36
CA LEU A 588 -26.02 8.67 -3.07
C LEU A 588 -25.83 8.56 -4.60
N TYR A 589 -24.59 8.55 -5.08
CA TYR A 589 -24.32 8.45 -6.51
C TYR A 589 -24.62 7.06 -7.08
N GLN A 590 -24.40 6.00 -6.31
CA GLN A 590 -24.77 4.63 -6.71
C GLN A 590 -26.29 4.46 -6.82
N ARG A 591 -27.08 5.05 -5.91
CA ARG A 591 -28.55 5.09 -6.01
C ARG A 591 -29.01 5.84 -7.27
N LYS A 592 -28.42 7.01 -7.57
CA LYS A 592 -28.71 7.75 -8.81
C LYS A 592 -28.36 6.91 -10.06
N ALA A 593 -27.22 6.22 -10.05
CA ALA A 593 -26.82 5.34 -11.15
C ALA A 593 -27.77 4.14 -11.34
N LEU A 594 -28.33 3.62 -10.24
CA LEU A 594 -29.32 2.54 -10.29
C LEU A 594 -30.68 3.02 -10.82
N ALA A 595 -31.12 4.22 -10.43
CA ALA A 595 -32.37 4.81 -10.90
C ALA A 595 -32.39 5.00 -12.43
N LEU A 596 -31.24 5.30 -13.03
CA LEU A 596 -31.08 5.42 -14.48
C LEU A 596 -30.97 4.07 -15.23
N ARG A 597 -31.03 2.95 -14.51
CA ARG A 597 -30.97 1.59 -15.08
C ARG A 597 -32.18 0.77 -14.60
N PRO A 598 -33.40 1.10 -15.04
CA PRO A 598 -34.60 0.33 -14.67
C PRO A 598 -34.50 -1.12 -15.18
N ALA A 599 -35.19 -2.05 -14.53
CA ALA A 599 -35.27 -3.43 -15.05
C ALA A 599 -36.02 -3.44 -16.40
N PRO A 600 -35.56 -4.16 -17.43
CA PRO A 600 -34.43 -5.09 -17.49
C PRO A 600 -33.17 -4.51 -18.18
N HIS A 601 -32.56 -3.44 -17.64
CA HIS A 601 -31.32 -2.88 -18.20
C HIS A 601 -30.12 -3.84 -18.03
N PRO A 602 -29.30 -4.08 -19.07
CA PRO A 602 -28.21 -5.08 -19.03
C PRO A 602 -27.18 -4.82 -17.92
N ASP A 603 -26.77 -3.57 -17.72
CA ASP A 603 -25.80 -3.18 -16.68
C ASP A 603 -26.41 -2.94 -15.29
N ARG A 604 -27.72 -3.17 -15.10
CA ARG A 604 -28.39 -2.91 -13.80
C ARG A 604 -27.73 -3.67 -12.66
N HIS A 605 -27.37 -4.92 -12.92
CA HIS A 605 -26.68 -5.79 -11.97
C HIS A 605 -25.37 -5.20 -11.42
N THR A 606 -24.65 -4.39 -12.21
CA THR A 606 -23.41 -3.75 -11.77
C THR A 606 -23.70 -2.61 -10.78
N SER A 607 -24.75 -1.82 -11.05
CA SER A 607 -25.18 -0.77 -10.12
C SER A 607 -25.71 -1.36 -8.81
N LEU A 608 -26.49 -2.45 -8.87
CA LEU A 608 -26.99 -3.16 -7.70
C LEU A 608 -25.84 -3.67 -6.82
N LEU A 609 -24.84 -4.31 -7.43
CA LEU A 609 -23.69 -4.86 -6.70
C LEU A 609 -22.85 -3.77 -6.02
N HIS A 610 -22.54 -2.66 -6.71
CA HIS A 610 -21.78 -1.57 -6.12
C HIS A 610 -22.53 -0.92 -4.94
N LEU A 611 -23.86 -0.75 -5.05
CA LEU A 611 -24.68 -0.21 -3.98
C LEU A 611 -24.75 -1.17 -2.77
N ALA A 612 -24.95 -2.46 -3.02
CA ALA A 612 -24.99 -3.48 -1.97
C ALA A 612 -23.67 -3.52 -1.16
N ILE A 613 -22.52 -3.43 -1.83
CA ILE A 613 -21.20 -3.41 -1.16
C ILE A 613 -21.08 -2.17 -0.25
N SER A 614 -21.46 -0.98 -0.73
CA SER A 614 -21.39 0.23 0.10
C SER A 614 -22.35 0.19 1.30
N LEU A 615 -23.55 -0.36 1.13
CA LEU A 615 -24.52 -0.53 2.21
C LEU A 615 -24.09 -1.58 3.23
N SER A 616 -23.39 -2.64 2.79
CA SER A 616 -22.78 -3.65 3.66
C SER A 616 -21.77 -3.01 4.63
N GLU A 617 -20.87 -2.18 4.11
CA GLU A 617 -19.91 -1.45 4.95
C GLU A 617 -20.60 -0.45 5.90
N LEU A 618 -21.67 0.23 5.44
CA LEU A 618 -22.39 1.20 6.26
C LEU A 618 -23.02 0.56 7.51
N HIS A 619 -23.74 -0.57 7.35
CA HIS A 619 -24.38 -1.22 8.50
C HIS A 619 -23.35 -1.90 9.41
N GLY A 620 -22.25 -2.42 8.86
CA GLY A 620 -21.19 -3.07 9.66
C GLY A 620 -20.56 -2.12 10.69
N HIS A 621 -20.54 -0.82 10.39
CA HIS A 621 -19.98 0.21 11.28
C HIS A 621 -21.01 0.92 12.18
N HIS A 622 -22.28 0.98 11.78
CA HIS A 622 -23.29 1.82 12.45
C HIS A 622 -24.52 1.07 12.96
N ASP A 623 -24.58 -0.25 12.77
CA ASP A 623 -25.70 -1.11 13.18
C ASP A 623 -27.05 -0.69 12.55
N ASP A 624 -27.03 -0.13 11.33
CA ASP A 624 -28.22 0.32 10.61
C ASP A 624 -28.97 -0.86 9.96
N ILE A 625 -30.07 -1.28 10.60
CA ILE A 625 -30.90 -2.39 10.15
C ILE A 625 -31.61 -2.12 8.82
N ASN A 626 -31.87 -0.86 8.45
CA ASN A 626 -32.52 -0.50 7.20
C ASN A 626 -31.54 -0.63 6.04
N ALA A 627 -30.29 -0.18 6.23
CA ALA A 627 -29.22 -0.39 5.26
C ALA A 627 -28.95 -1.87 5.00
N LEU A 628 -29.02 -2.70 6.04
CA LEU A 628 -28.91 -4.15 5.93
C LEU A 628 -30.06 -4.77 5.10
N LYS A 629 -31.32 -4.41 5.41
CA LYS A 629 -32.50 -4.90 4.66
C LYS A 629 -32.44 -4.49 3.19
N GLU A 630 -32.02 -3.25 2.90
CA GLU A 630 -31.81 -2.77 1.54
C GLU A 630 -30.69 -3.58 0.85
N CYS A 631 -29.55 -3.80 1.51
CA CYS A 631 -28.45 -4.61 0.98
C CYS A 631 -28.91 -6.01 0.57
N ILE A 632 -29.63 -6.71 1.45
CA ILE A 632 -30.18 -8.06 1.19
C ILE A 632 -31.11 -8.04 -0.03
N SER A 633 -32.01 -7.05 -0.12
CA SER A 633 -32.92 -6.90 -1.27
C SER A 633 -32.15 -6.75 -2.59
N LEU A 634 -31.13 -5.89 -2.61
CA LEU A 634 -30.29 -5.65 -3.79
C LEU A 634 -29.47 -6.89 -4.18
N LEU A 635 -28.96 -7.64 -3.21
CA LEU A 635 -28.23 -8.89 -3.44
C LEU A 635 -29.14 -9.98 -4.02
N ARG A 636 -30.38 -10.11 -3.51
CA ARG A 636 -31.41 -11.02 -4.07
C ARG A 636 -31.75 -10.66 -5.52
N GLU A 637 -31.95 -9.38 -5.81
CA GLU A 637 -32.22 -8.93 -7.18
C GLU A 637 -31.03 -9.21 -8.12
N THR A 638 -29.80 -8.93 -7.65
CA THR A 638 -28.58 -9.23 -8.41
C THR A 638 -28.44 -10.73 -8.71
N LEU A 639 -28.85 -11.58 -7.76
CA LEU A 639 -28.80 -13.04 -7.89
C LEU A 639 -29.82 -13.55 -8.91
N ALA A 640 -31.02 -12.95 -8.95
CA ALA A 640 -32.05 -13.24 -9.94
C ALA A 640 -31.61 -12.86 -11.36
N LEU A 641 -30.89 -11.74 -11.52
CA LEU A 641 -30.35 -11.29 -12.81
C LEU A 641 -29.14 -12.13 -13.31
N ARG A 642 -28.59 -13.04 -12.48
CA ARG A 642 -27.44 -13.88 -12.81
C ARG A 642 -27.73 -15.36 -12.56
N PRO A 643 -28.55 -16.02 -13.39
CA PRO A 643 -28.80 -17.45 -13.28
C PRO A 643 -27.50 -18.26 -13.47
N ALA A 644 -27.45 -19.47 -12.90
CA ALA A 644 -26.34 -20.40 -13.13
C ALA A 644 -26.23 -20.70 -14.65
N PRO A 645 -25.02 -20.78 -15.24
CA PRO A 645 -23.70 -20.98 -14.62
C PRO A 645 -22.79 -19.73 -14.62
N HIS A 646 -23.20 -18.61 -14.00
CA HIS A 646 -22.36 -17.40 -13.95
C HIS A 646 -21.11 -17.58 -13.03
N PRO A 647 -19.87 -17.30 -13.51
CA PRO A 647 -18.62 -17.55 -12.77
C PRO A 647 -18.52 -16.92 -11.37
N HIS A 648 -19.16 -15.77 -11.17
CA HIS A 648 -19.13 -15.03 -9.89
C HIS A 648 -20.37 -15.26 -9.01
N ARG A 649 -21.24 -16.20 -9.35
CA ARG A 649 -22.46 -16.49 -8.56
C ARG A 649 -22.14 -16.93 -7.12
N HIS A 650 -21.10 -17.76 -6.97
CA HIS A 650 -20.67 -18.23 -5.65
C HIS A 650 -20.31 -17.08 -4.69
N THR A 651 -19.65 -16.02 -5.18
CA THR A 651 -19.28 -14.85 -4.37
C THR A 651 -20.52 -14.10 -3.89
N LEU A 652 -21.52 -13.94 -4.76
CA LEU A 652 -22.78 -13.26 -4.44
C LEU A 652 -23.60 -14.03 -3.40
N LEU A 653 -23.66 -15.36 -3.53
CA LEU A 653 -24.32 -16.24 -2.57
C LEU A 653 -23.66 -16.19 -1.19
N ILE A 654 -22.32 -16.10 -1.14
CA ILE A 654 -21.58 -15.94 0.13
C ILE A 654 -21.90 -14.59 0.79
N SER A 655 -21.89 -13.50 0.03
CA SER A 655 -22.25 -12.18 0.55
C SER A 655 -23.69 -12.17 1.07
N LEU A 656 -24.65 -12.70 0.30
CA LEU A 656 -26.04 -12.78 0.73
C LEU A 656 -26.22 -13.61 2.01
N GLY A 657 -25.55 -14.78 2.10
CA GLY A 657 -25.59 -15.60 3.31
C GLY A 657 -25.07 -14.89 4.56
N PHE A 658 -24.01 -14.09 4.42
CA PHE A 658 -23.47 -13.28 5.52
C PHE A 658 -24.44 -12.19 5.97
N GLU A 659 -25.02 -11.44 5.03
CA GLU A 659 -25.99 -10.39 5.35
C GLU A 659 -27.26 -10.95 6.01
N LEU A 660 -27.76 -12.10 5.54
CA LEU A 660 -28.91 -12.79 6.14
C LEU A 660 -28.62 -13.26 7.57
N GLN A 661 -27.39 -13.69 7.86
CA GLN A 661 -26.97 -13.99 9.23
C GLN A 661 -27.00 -12.73 10.11
N GLY A 662 -26.43 -11.62 9.63
CA GLY A 662 -26.46 -10.36 10.36
C GLY A 662 -27.88 -9.84 10.61
N LEU A 663 -28.85 -10.18 9.74
CA LEU A 663 -30.26 -9.86 9.97
C LEU A 663 -30.87 -10.78 11.03
N TYR A 664 -30.58 -12.09 10.99
CA TYR A 664 -31.00 -13.05 12.02
C TYR A 664 -30.51 -12.66 13.42
N GLU A 665 -29.25 -12.27 13.57
CA GLU A 665 -28.69 -11.87 14.87
C GLU A 665 -29.48 -10.72 15.53
N ARG A 666 -30.13 -9.89 14.70
CA ARG A 666 -30.93 -8.73 15.14
C ARG A 666 -32.42 -9.06 15.28
N SER A 667 -32.99 -9.84 14.37
CA SER A 667 -34.44 -10.12 14.33
C SER A 667 -34.86 -11.39 15.06
N GLY A 668 -33.94 -12.34 15.26
CA GLY A 668 -34.25 -13.69 15.76
C GLY A 668 -35.00 -14.58 14.78
N ASP A 669 -35.28 -14.12 13.56
CA ASP A 669 -36.06 -14.87 12.58
C ASP A 669 -35.28 -16.04 11.96
N ILE A 670 -35.61 -17.25 12.40
CA ILE A 670 -34.99 -18.51 11.98
C ILE A 670 -35.15 -18.75 10.47
N SER A 671 -36.22 -18.24 9.84
CA SER A 671 -36.46 -18.43 8.41
C SER A 671 -35.41 -17.70 7.56
N THR A 672 -35.03 -16.48 7.96
CA THR A 672 -33.95 -15.69 7.35
C THR A 672 -32.60 -16.42 7.45
N LEU A 673 -32.32 -17.05 8.59
CA LEU A 673 -31.08 -17.83 8.78
C LEU A 673 -31.05 -19.09 7.90
N ASN A 674 -32.17 -19.80 7.79
CA ASN A 674 -32.30 -20.98 6.92
C ASN A 674 -32.07 -20.63 5.44
N GLU A 675 -32.56 -19.47 4.99
CA GLU A 675 -32.29 -18.96 3.64
C GLU A 675 -30.79 -18.71 3.43
N GLY A 676 -30.12 -18.03 4.37
CA GLY A 676 -28.68 -17.75 4.28
C GLY A 676 -27.84 -19.02 4.14
N ILE A 677 -28.24 -20.09 4.82
CA ILE A 677 -27.58 -21.40 4.76
C ILE A 677 -27.82 -22.09 3.43
N SER A 678 -29.05 -22.04 2.91
CA SER A 678 -29.35 -22.58 1.59
C SER A 678 -28.45 -21.96 0.52
N HIS A 679 -28.27 -20.64 0.55
CA HIS A 679 -27.38 -19.93 -0.36
C HIS A 679 -25.90 -20.28 -0.17
N LEU A 680 -25.43 -20.45 1.07
CA LEU A 680 -24.05 -20.87 1.32
C LEU A 680 -23.80 -22.32 0.90
N ARG A 681 -24.78 -23.22 1.05
CA ARG A 681 -24.73 -24.60 0.53
C ARG A 681 -24.65 -24.60 -0.99
N GLU A 682 -25.46 -23.78 -1.66
CA GLU A 682 -25.39 -23.60 -3.11
C GLU A 682 -24.01 -23.06 -3.54
N ALA A 683 -23.46 -22.09 -2.82
CA ALA A 683 -22.14 -21.53 -3.11
C ALA A 683 -21.03 -22.58 -3.03
N LEU A 684 -21.10 -23.49 -2.04
CA LEU A 684 -20.19 -24.61 -1.88
C LEU A 684 -20.33 -25.63 -3.02
N ALA A 685 -21.56 -25.95 -3.43
CA ALA A 685 -21.82 -26.89 -4.52
C ALA A 685 -21.31 -26.40 -5.88
N LEU A 686 -21.29 -25.09 -6.11
CA LEU A 686 -20.81 -24.47 -7.36
C LEU A 686 -19.27 -24.44 -7.51
N GLN A 687 -18.48 -24.82 -6.49
CA GLN A 687 -17.02 -24.79 -6.54
C GLN A 687 -16.40 -26.08 -7.13
N ALA A 688 -16.06 -26.05 -8.41
CA ALA A 688 -15.21 -27.06 -9.07
C ALA A 688 -13.84 -26.53 -9.57
N ALA A 689 -13.45 -25.28 -9.27
CA ALA A 689 -12.20 -24.66 -9.77
C ALA A 689 -11.14 -24.36 -8.68
N PRO A 690 -9.84 -24.30 -9.02
CA PRO A 690 -8.74 -24.45 -8.04
C PRO A 690 -8.46 -23.25 -7.12
N ASP A 691 -8.82 -22.03 -7.50
CA ASP A 691 -8.25 -20.82 -6.88
C ASP A 691 -9.14 -20.10 -5.84
N SER A 692 -10.41 -20.51 -5.60
CA SER A 692 -11.33 -19.84 -4.65
C SER A 692 -11.75 -20.66 -3.41
N ARG A 693 -11.08 -21.79 -3.14
CA ARG A 693 -11.57 -22.88 -2.25
C ARG A 693 -11.71 -22.60 -0.72
N TYR A 694 -11.42 -21.41 -0.18
CA TYR A 694 -11.20 -21.29 1.28
C TYR A 694 -11.86 -20.12 2.02
N THR A 695 -12.49 -19.16 1.32
CA THR A 695 -13.33 -18.13 1.99
C THR A 695 -14.72 -18.66 2.33
N SER A 696 -15.22 -19.63 1.58
CA SER A 696 -16.56 -20.22 1.73
C SER A 696 -16.74 -21.07 3.01
N PRO A 697 -15.81 -21.98 3.40
CA PRO A 697 -15.97 -22.78 4.63
C PRO A 697 -15.93 -21.94 5.91
N ASN A 698 -15.17 -20.84 5.90
CA ASN A 698 -15.06 -19.92 7.03
C ASN A 698 -16.38 -19.22 7.30
N ASN A 699 -17.03 -18.69 6.26
CA ASN A 699 -18.31 -18.01 6.39
C ASN A 699 -19.45 -19.01 6.66
N PHE A 700 -19.36 -20.21 6.08
CA PHE A 700 -20.27 -21.32 6.36
C PHE A 700 -20.24 -21.78 7.82
N GLY A 701 -19.06 -21.86 8.43
CA GLY A 701 -18.89 -22.18 9.85
C GLY A 701 -19.51 -21.14 10.80
N ILE A 702 -19.47 -19.86 10.43
CA ILE A 702 -20.10 -18.78 11.21
C ILE A 702 -21.63 -18.89 11.13
N THR A 703 -22.19 -19.10 9.94
CA THR A 703 -23.65 -19.18 9.74
C THR A 703 -24.26 -20.47 10.33
N LEU A 704 -23.56 -21.61 10.25
CA LEU A 704 -24.03 -22.85 10.88
C LEU A 704 -23.91 -22.83 12.41
N ASN A 705 -22.95 -22.06 12.96
CA ASN A 705 -22.92 -21.78 14.39
C ASN A 705 -24.21 -21.07 14.83
N ALA A 706 -24.71 -20.09 14.07
CA ALA A 706 -25.93 -19.35 14.43
C ALA A 706 -27.19 -20.24 14.55
N LEU A 707 -27.29 -21.35 13.82
CA LEU A 707 -28.43 -22.29 13.90
C LEU A 707 -28.47 -23.11 15.19
N PHE A 708 -27.35 -23.24 15.89
CA PHE A 708 -27.20 -24.11 17.06
C PHE A 708 -28.26 -23.83 18.15
N HIS A 709 -28.71 -22.59 18.28
CA HIS A 709 -29.61 -22.19 19.36
C HIS A 709 -31.10 -22.39 19.06
N GLU A 710 -31.53 -22.64 17.81
CA GLU A 710 -32.94 -22.42 17.43
C GLU A 710 -33.56 -23.45 16.44
N ALA A 711 -32.83 -24.46 15.97
CA ALA A 711 -33.39 -25.48 15.09
C ALA A 711 -33.41 -26.88 15.73
N ASP A 712 -34.49 -27.64 15.51
CA ASP A 712 -34.64 -29.05 15.92
C ASP A 712 -33.50 -29.96 15.40
N ASP A 713 -32.81 -29.55 14.32
CA ASP A 713 -31.68 -30.26 13.69
C ASP A 713 -30.31 -29.55 13.91
N GLY A 714 -30.19 -28.63 14.87
CA GLY A 714 -28.99 -27.81 15.11
C GLY A 714 -27.69 -28.60 15.32
N VAL A 715 -27.76 -29.81 15.90
CA VAL A 715 -26.61 -30.70 16.08
C VAL A 715 -26.14 -31.30 14.74
N LYS A 716 -27.05 -31.60 13.79
CA LYS A 716 -26.67 -32.09 12.46
C LYS A 716 -25.97 -30.99 11.66
N ALA A 717 -26.50 -29.77 11.70
CA ALA A 717 -25.90 -28.59 11.08
C ALA A 717 -24.49 -28.31 11.63
N LEU A 718 -24.29 -28.47 12.94
CA LEU A 718 -22.98 -28.28 13.57
C LEU A 718 -21.95 -29.36 13.17
N ASN A 719 -22.39 -30.62 13.06
CA ASN A 719 -21.53 -31.70 12.56
C ASN A 719 -21.16 -31.51 11.08
N GLU A 720 -22.09 -31.00 10.26
CA GLU A 720 -21.82 -30.59 8.88
C GLU A 720 -20.76 -29.48 8.85
N ALA A 721 -20.90 -28.43 9.68
CA ALA A 721 -19.93 -27.34 9.80
C ALA A 721 -18.52 -27.85 10.17
N ILE A 722 -18.43 -28.70 11.20
CA ILE A 722 -17.17 -29.28 11.68
C ILE A 722 -16.51 -30.13 10.59
N SER A 723 -17.29 -30.94 9.86
CA SER A 723 -16.77 -31.74 8.74
C SER A 723 -16.16 -30.86 7.65
N HIS A 724 -16.84 -29.77 7.27
CA HIS A 724 -16.34 -28.85 6.26
C HIS A 724 -15.14 -28.02 6.74
N LEU A 725 -15.13 -27.58 7.99
CA LEU A 725 -14.00 -26.84 8.59
C LEU A 725 -12.76 -27.72 8.74
N ARG A 726 -12.91 -29.00 9.12
CA ARG A 726 -11.81 -29.97 9.15
C ARG A 726 -11.23 -30.22 7.75
N LYS A 727 -12.07 -30.49 6.76
CA LYS A 727 -11.63 -30.61 5.35
C LYS A 727 -10.93 -29.35 4.85
N ALA A 728 -11.42 -28.17 5.24
CA ALA A 728 -10.77 -26.90 4.89
C ALA A 728 -9.39 -26.76 5.56
N LEU A 729 -9.25 -27.21 6.80
CA LEU A 729 -7.99 -27.18 7.55
C LEU A 729 -6.95 -28.16 6.98
N ASP A 730 -7.37 -29.36 6.57
CA ASP A 730 -6.50 -30.37 5.93
C ASP A 730 -5.89 -29.88 4.61
N LEU A 731 -6.63 -29.03 3.89
CA LEU A 731 -6.20 -28.44 2.62
C LEU A 731 -5.38 -27.15 2.80
N GLN A 732 -5.14 -26.69 4.03
CA GLN A 732 -4.43 -25.45 4.34
C GLN A 732 -3.09 -25.71 5.03
N PRO A 733 -1.93 -25.43 4.38
CA PRO A 733 -0.65 -25.53 5.06
C PRO A 733 -0.53 -24.51 6.21
N PRO A 734 0.30 -24.79 7.24
CA PRO A 734 0.44 -23.97 8.45
C PRO A 734 0.76 -22.49 8.19
N SER A 735 1.42 -22.18 7.07
CA SER A 735 1.86 -20.84 6.69
C SER A 735 0.78 -19.94 6.06
N ARG A 736 -0.47 -20.41 5.92
CA ARG A 736 -1.52 -19.62 5.25
C ARG A 736 -2.22 -18.61 6.18
N PRO A 737 -2.43 -17.35 5.72
CA PRO A 737 -3.10 -16.30 6.51
C PRO A 737 -4.55 -16.61 6.94
N ALA A 738 -5.28 -17.46 6.20
CA ALA A 738 -6.67 -17.82 6.52
C ALA A 738 -6.80 -19.00 7.51
N ARG A 739 -5.70 -19.67 7.84
CA ARG A 739 -5.68 -20.83 8.75
C ARG A 739 -6.13 -20.47 10.17
N PRO A 740 -5.68 -19.35 10.78
CA PRO A 740 -6.16 -18.96 12.10
C PRO A 740 -7.67 -18.69 12.16
N ALA A 741 -8.27 -18.13 11.10
CA ALA A 741 -9.72 -17.93 11.05
C ALA A 741 -10.48 -19.27 10.96
N THR A 742 -9.96 -20.23 10.19
CA THR A 742 -10.54 -21.59 10.09
C THR A 742 -10.44 -22.33 11.42
N LEU A 743 -9.28 -22.25 12.10
CA LEU A 743 -9.06 -22.83 13.44
C LEU A 743 -9.97 -22.20 14.50
N HIS A 744 -10.13 -20.88 14.47
CA HIS A 744 -11.02 -20.14 15.38
C HIS A 744 -12.47 -20.62 15.24
N ASN A 745 -12.96 -20.70 14.00
CA ASN A 745 -14.33 -21.13 13.72
C ASN A 745 -14.56 -22.61 14.05
N LEU A 746 -13.56 -23.47 13.79
CA LEU A 746 -13.60 -24.87 14.20
C LEU A 746 -13.65 -24.98 15.73
N GLY A 747 -12.84 -24.20 16.44
CA GLY A 747 -12.85 -24.11 17.90
C GLY A 747 -14.21 -23.72 18.46
N ILE A 748 -14.86 -22.70 17.89
CA ILE A 748 -16.22 -22.31 18.30
C ILE A 748 -17.23 -23.44 18.03
N ALA A 749 -17.17 -24.07 16.87
CA ALA A 749 -18.11 -25.13 16.51
C ALA A 749 -17.98 -26.36 17.42
N LEU A 750 -16.74 -26.77 17.72
CA LEU A 750 -16.44 -27.86 18.65
C LEU A 750 -16.86 -27.52 20.09
N TYR A 751 -16.63 -26.29 20.55
CA TYR A 751 -17.10 -25.81 21.85
C TYR A 751 -18.63 -25.96 21.97
N ARG A 752 -19.39 -25.49 20.96
CA ARG A 752 -20.86 -25.59 20.96
C ARG A 752 -21.33 -27.05 20.91
N LEU A 753 -20.68 -27.88 20.10
CA LEU A 753 -21.03 -29.30 19.99
C LEU A 753 -20.86 -29.98 21.34
N SER A 754 -19.73 -29.68 21.99
CA SER A 754 -19.45 -30.12 23.33
C SER A 754 -20.53 -29.66 24.30
N SER A 755 -20.94 -28.38 24.30
CA SER A 755 -22.01 -27.89 25.18
C SER A 755 -23.30 -28.71 25.08
N CYS A 756 -23.64 -29.24 23.90
CA CYS A 756 -24.82 -30.08 23.69
C CYS A 756 -24.64 -31.54 24.10
N ASN A 757 -23.54 -32.17 23.71
CA ASN A 757 -23.36 -33.63 23.87
C ASN A 757 -22.58 -34.02 25.13
N GLY A 758 -22.05 -33.05 25.88
CA GLY A 758 -21.26 -33.29 27.10
C GLY A 758 -19.83 -33.77 26.85
N SER A 759 -19.37 -33.88 25.60
CA SER A 759 -18.06 -34.47 25.25
C SER A 759 -16.89 -33.60 25.71
N THR A 760 -16.13 -34.07 26.70
CA THR A 760 -14.92 -33.41 27.21
C THR A 760 -13.80 -33.39 26.17
N ASP A 761 -13.67 -34.45 25.36
CA ASP A 761 -12.62 -34.54 24.35
C ASP A 761 -12.82 -33.51 23.24
N THR A 762 -14.07 -33.30 22.82
CA THR A 762 -14.44 -32.27 21.84
C THR A 762 -14.18 -30.86 22.40
N LEU A 763 -14.37 -30.66 23.73
CA LEU A 763 -14.05 -29.38 24.37
C LEU A 763 -12.54 -29.12 24.43
N ASN A 764 -11.75 -30.15 24.71
CA ASN A 764 -10.29 -30.07 24.72
C ASN A 764 -9.73 -29.79 23.32
N GLU A 765 -10.32 -30.40 22.28
CA GLU A 765 -10.00 -30.10 20.88
C GLU A 765 -10.29 -28.62 20.54
N ALA A 766 -11.45 -28.10 20.99
CA ALA A 766 -11.81 -26.69 20.82
C ALA A 766 -10.78 -25.74 21.45
N ILE A 767 -10.37 -26.01 22.69
CA ILE A 767 -9.38 -25.22 23.44
C ILE A 767 -8.02 -25.27 22.77
N SER A 768 -7.59 -26.44 22.29
CA SER A 768 -6.32 -26.60 21.58
C SER A 768 -6.26 -25.70 20.35
N HIS A 769 -7.30 -25.71 19.51
CA HIS A 769 -7.36 -24.86 18.32
C HIS A 769 -7.43 -23.37 18.66
N LEU A 770 -8.20 -22.97 19.68
CA LEU A 770 -8.26 -21.56 20.10
C LEU A 770 -6.91 -21.06 20.67
N ARG A 771 -6.17 -21.90 21.39
CA ARG A 771 -4.80 -21.58 21.85
C ARG A 771 -3.80 -21.49 20.70
N GLU A 772 -3.90 -22.37 19.70
CA GLU A 772 -3.09 -22.29 18.46
C GLU A 772 -3.30 -20.95 17.75
N VAL A 773 -4.56 -20.49 17.66
CA VAL A 773 -4.88 -19.18 17.07
C VAL A 773 -4.25 -18.02 17.85
N LEU A 774 -4.30 -18.07 19.18
CA LEU A 774 -3.72 -17.02 20.04
C LEU A 774 -2.18 -16.99 20.00
N ALA A 775 -1.53 -18.11 19.67
CA ALA A 775 -0.09 -18.15 19.41
C ALA A 775 0.27 -17.54 18.04
N ILE A 776 -0.63 -17.63 17.06
CA ILE A 776 -0.43 -17.07 15.71
C ILE A 776 -0.77 -15.56 15.65
N TRP A 777 -1.76 -15.10 16.43
CA TRP A 777 -2.19 -13.70 16.48
C TRP A 777 -1.63 -12.95 17.71
N PRO A 778 -0.48 -12.24 17.60
CA PRO A 778 0.04 -11.44 18.70
C PRO A 778 -0.85 -10.23 19.03
N ALA A 779 -0.57 -9.60 20.18
CA ALA A 779 -1.44 -8.64 20.88
C ALA A 779 -1.96 -7.40 20.11
N PRO A 780 -1.46 -6.96 18.92
CA PRO A 780 -2.15 -5.91 18.16
C PRO A 780 -3.16 -6.42 17.12
N HIS A 781 -3.43 -7.74 17.01
CA HIS A 781 -4.30 -8.27 15.97
C HIS A 781 -5.80 -8.00 16.23
N PRO A 782 -6.56 -7.39 15.29
CA PRO A 782 -7.97 -7.01 15.50
C PRO A 782 -8.91 -8.16 15.92
N ARG A 783 -8.68 -9.38 15.40
CA ARG A 783 -9.51 -10.56 15.70
C ARG A 783 -9.02 -11.40 16.90
N ARG A 784 -7.99 -10.94 17.61
CA ARG A 784 -7.50 -11.63 18.82
C ARG A 784 -8.57 -11.64 19.92
N SER A 785 -9.28 -10.53 20.08
CA SER A 785 -10.35 -10.40 21.09
C SER A 785 -11.44 -11.47 20.92
N ASP A 786 -11.79 -11.84 19.68
CA ASP A 786 -12.78 -12.88 19.40
C ASP A 786 -12.34 -14.27 19.86
N SER A 787 -11.05 -14.59 19.69
CA SER A 787 -10.49 -15.88 20.11
C SER A 787 -10.32 -15.97 21.62
N LEU A 788 -9.98 -14.86 22.28
CA LEU A 788 -9.93 -14.78 23.74
C LEU A 788 -11.32 -14.96 24.36
N ASP A 789 -12.34 -14.31 23.81
CA ASP A 789 -13.73 -14.47 24.26
C ASP A 789 -14.21 -15.92 24.09
N ALA A 790 -13.92 -16.54 22.94
CA ALA A 790 -14.27 -17.94 22.68
C ALA A 790 -13.55 -18.90 23.64
N LEU A 791 -12.26 -18.68 23.92
CA LEU A 791 -11.50 -19.49 24.86
C LEU A 791 -12.03 -19.31 26.29
N GLY A 792 -12.36 -18.09 26.70
CA GLY A 792 -12.96 -17.82 28.01
C GLY A 792 -14.27 -18.59 28.20
N ARG A 793 -15.14 -18.63 27.19
CA ARG A 793 -16.37 -19.43 27.22
C ARG A 793 -16.10 -20.93 27.36
N ALA A 794 -15.11 -21.46 26.65
CA ALA A 794 -14.73 -22.86 26.75
C ALA A 794 -14.16 -23.22 28.13
N GLN A 795 -13.35 -22.34 28.72
CA GLN A 795 -12.81 -22.52 30.07
C GLN A 795 -13.90 -22.46 31.16
N ARG A 796 -14.87 -21.55 31.03
CA ARG A 796 -16.04 -21.53 31.92
C ARG A 796 -16.82 -22.85 31.88
N LEU A 797 -17.01 -23.41 30.68
CA LEU A 797 -17.71 -24.69 30.52
C LEU A 797 -16.94 -25.87 31.14
N ILE A 798 -15.60 -25.82 31.17
CA ILE A 798 -14.80 -26.80 31.93
C ILE A 798 -15.16 -26.71 33.42
N TYR A 799 -15.12 -25.51 34.00
CA TYR A 799 -15.48 -25.30 35.40
C TYR A 799 -16.90 -25.81 35.71
N GLU A 800 -17.89 -25.48 34.88
CA GLU A 800 -19.28 -25.93 35.06
C GLU A 800 -19.41 -27.47 35.06
N ARG A 801 -18.48 -28.20 34.43
CA ARG A 801 -18.51 -29.66 34.34
C ARG A 801 -17.74 -30.38 35.43
N ASN A 802 -16.59 -29.85 35.83
CA ASN A 802 -15.66 -30.56 36.70
C ASN A 802 -15.22 -29.76 37.93
N GLY A 803 -15.71 -28.53 38.11
CA GLY A 803 -15.38 -27.65 39.23
C GLY A 803 -13.96 -27.08 39.20
N SER A 804 -13.26 -27.11 38.06
CA SER A 804 -11.88 -26.60 37.95
C SER A 804 -11.78 -25.10 38.20
N ILE A 805 -11.35 -24.73 39.40
CA ILE A 805 -11.18 -23.34 39.83
C ILE A 805 -10.17 -22.61 38.92
N ASP A 806 -9.11 -23.31 38.48
CA ASP A 806 -8.12 -22.75 37.57
C ASP A 806 -8.75 -22.35 36.22
N ALA A 807 -9.65 -23.17 35.68
CA ALA A 807 -10.37 -22.85 34.45
C ALA A 807 -11.31 -21.64 34.62
N LEU A 808 -11.96 -21.52 35.78
CA LEU A 808 -12.79 -20.34 36.09
C LEU A 808 -11.96 -19.06 36.18
N ASN A 809 -10.80 -19.11 36.85
CA ASN A 809 -9.88 -17.98 36.96
C ASN A 809 -9.29 -17.59 35.59
N GLU A 810 -8.92 -18.59 34.76
CA GLU A 810 -8.45 -18.37 33.39
C GLU A 810 -9.56 -17.70 32.54
N SER A 811 -10.81 -18.16 32.63
CA SER A 811 -11.96 -17.55 31.96
C SER A 811 -12.12 -16.06 32.30
N ILE A 812 -12.06 -15.71 33.58
CA ILE A 812 -12.17 -14.31 34.05
C ILE A 812 -11.02 -13.46 33.48
N SER A 813 -9.78 -13.97 33.53
CA SER A 813 -8.61 -13.29 32.96
C SER A 813 -8.75 -13.04 31.46
N LEU A 814 -9.22 -14.04 30.71
CA LEU A 814 -9.41 -13.95 29.26
C LEU A 814 -10.49 -12.93 28.88
N PHE A 815 -11.61 -12.87 29.63
CA PHE A 815 -12.64 -11.86 29.38
C PHE A 815 -12.17 -10.44 29.72
N ARG A 816 -11.35 -10.26 30.76
CA ARG A 816 -10.72 -8.97 31.07
C ARG A 816 -9.77 -8.51 29.96
N GLU A 817 -8.91 -9.40 29.45
CA GLU A 817 -8.04 -9.10 28.29
C GLU A 817 -8.88 -8.75 27.06
N THR A 818 -9.99 -9.47 26.83
CA THR A 818 -10.92 -9.20 25.74
C THR A 818 -11.53 -7.80 25.83
N LEU A 819 -11.96 -7.35 27.02
CA LEU A 819 -12.52 -6.02 27.23
C LEU A 819 -11.49 -4.90 27.04
N ALA A 820 -10.22 -5.13 27.39
CA ALA A 820 -9.14 -4.19 27.13
C ALA A 820 -8.91 -3.99 25.61
N LEU A 821 -9.16 -5.03 24.81
CA LEU A 821 -9.09 -4.97 23.34
C LEU A 821 -10.39 -4.49 22.67
N ARG A 822 -11.46 -4.25 23.43
CA ARG A 822 -12.78 -3.81 22.93
C ARG A 822 -13.24 -2.52 23.64
N PRO A 823 -12.58 -1.37 23.43
CA PRO A 823 -12.99 -0.10 24.04
C PRO A 823 -14.38 0.33 23.53
N ALA A 824 -15.18 1.01 24.36
CA ALA A 824 -16.46 1.57 23.91
C ALA A 824 -16.23 2.60 22.79
N PRO A 825 -17.04 2.61 21.70
CA PRO A 825 -18.31 1.91 21.48
C PRO A 825 -18.18 0.64 20.60
N HIS A 826 -17.33 -0.32 20.96
CA HIS A 826 -17.18 -1.57 20.20
C HIS A 826 -18.44 -2.48 20.28
N THR A 827 -18.94 -2.95 19.14
CA THR A 827 -20.20 -3.71 18.98
C THR A 827 -20.28 -4.97 19.85
N TYR A 828 -19.18 -5.73 19.97
CA TYR A 828 -19.12 -6.96 20.79
C TYR A 828 -18.72 -6.73 22.25
N ARG A 829 -18.67 -5.48 22.73
CA ARG A 829 -18.32 -5.20 24.13
C ARG A 829 -19.40 -5.69 25.08
N ALA A 830 -20.68 -5.45 24.75
CA ALA A 830 -21.83 -5.85 25.55
C ALA A 830 -21.81 -7.36 25.86
N SER A 831 -21.60 -8.20 24.83
CA SER A 831 -21.58 -9.65 24.98
C SER A 831 -20.43 -10.15 25.86
N THR A 832 -19.24 -9.54 25.77
CA THR A 832 -18.12 -9.86 26.67
C THR A 832 -18.37 -9.41 28.10
N SER A 833 -18.93 -8.22 28.31
CA SER A 833 -19.28 -7.75 29.66
C SER A 833 -20.27 -8.71 30.33
N ARG A 834 -21.26 -9.23 29.59
CA ARG A 834 -22.16 -10.28 30.09
C ARG A 834 -21.43 -11.59 30.40
N ASN A 835 -20.53 -12.03 29.52
CA ASN A 835 -19.77 -13.27 29.74
C ASN A 835 -18.85 -13.19 30.98
N LEU A 836 -18.22 -12.03 31.19
CA LEU A 836 -17.44 -11.74 32.39
C LEU A 836 -18.34 -11.74 33.63
N SER A 837 -19.47 -11.03 33.58
CA SER A 837 -20.46 -11.00 34.67
C SER A 837 -20.90 -12.40 35.10
N ASN A 838 -21.19 -13.28 34.14
CA ASN A 838 -21.60 -14.65 34.46
C ASN A 838 -20.45 -15.50 35.05
N SER A 839 -19.20 -15.24 34.66
CA SER A 839 -18.04 -15.92 35.26
C SER A 839 -17.76 -15.44 36.68
N LEU A 840 -17.89 -14.13 36.93
CA LEU A 840 -17.80 -13.53 38.26
C LEU A 840 -18.93 -14.03 39.18
N ARG A 841 -20.15 -14.25 38.65
CA ARG A 841 -21.24 -14.89 39.39
C ARG A 841 -20.85 -16.26 39.91
N LEU A 842 -20.27 -17.11 39.04
CA LEU A 842 -19.82 -18.45 39.39
C LEU A 842 -18.68 -18.42 40.42
N GLN A 843 -17.79 -17.43 40.34
CA GLN A 843 -16.73 -17.23 41.33
C GLN A 843 -17.31 -16.83 42.69
N PHE A 844 -18.28 -15.92 42.73
CA PHE A 844 -18.99 -15.56 43.96
C PHE A 844 -19.70 -16.78 44.58
N GLU A 845 -20.35 -17.62 43.77
CA GLU A 845 -20.98 -18.86 44.25
C GLU A 845 -19.97 -19.83 44.87
N GLN A 846 -18.69 -19.74 44.49
CA GLN A 846 -17.61 -20.58 44.98
C GLN A 846 -16.94 -20.03 46.25
N ASN A 847 -16.69 -18.72 46.35
CA ASN A 847 -15.92 -18.11 47.45
C ASN A 847 -16.72 -17.19 48.38
N GLY A 848 -17.96 -16.82 48.03
CA GLY A 848 -18.81 -15.93 48.82
C GLY A 848 -18.37 -14.46 48.85
N GLU A 849 -17.43 -14.05 48.00
CA GLU A 849 -16.87 -12.70 48.03
C GLU A 849 -17.84 -11.65 47.45
N ILE A 850 -18.46 -10.86 48.32
CA ILE A 850 -19.42 -9.80 47.93
C ILE A 850 -18.81 -8.79 46.95
N GLY A 851 -17.51 -8.52 47.03
CA GLY A 851 -16.80 -7.66 46.08
C GLY A 851 -16.89 -8.15 44.64
N VAL A 852 -16.75 -9.47 44.42
CA VAL A 852 -16.86 -10.12 43.11
C VAL A 852 -18.30 -10.05 42.60
N LEU A 853 -19.29 -10.22 43.47
CA LEU A 853 -20.71 -10.07 43.12
C LEU A 853 -21.05 -8.65 42.67
N ASN A 854 -20.52 -7.63 43.36
CA ASN A 854 -20.69 -6.24 42.95
C ASN A 854 -20.04 -5.95 41.59
N GLU A 855 -18.85 -6.50 41.33
CA GLU A 855 -18.19 -6.42 40.02
C GLU A 855 -19.04 -7.08 38.92
N ALA A 856 -19.64 -8.24 39.19
CA ALA A 856 -20.53 -8.94 38.27
C ALA A 856 -21.75 -8.08 37.87
N ILE A 857 -22.35 -7.37 38.83
CA ILE A 857 -23.50 -6.47 38.60
C ILE A 857 -23.10 -5.29 37.72
N ILE A 858 -21.92 -4.69 37.92
CA ILE A 858 -21.42 -3.56 37.11
C ILE A 858 -21.34 -3.96 35.64
N PHE A 859 -20.69 -5.10 35.33
CA PHE A 859 -20.55 -5.57 33.95
C PHE A 859 -21.88 -6.03 33.34
N CYS A 860 -22.82 -6.53 34.15
CA CYS A 860 -24.17 -6.87 33.66
C CYS A 860 -24.96 -5.61 33.28
N ARG A 861 -24.87 -4.54 34.09
CA ARG A 861 -25.49 -3.24 33.79
C ARG A 861 -24.87 -2.59 32.55
N GLU A 862 -23.55 -2.67 32.40
CA GLU A 862 -22.87 -2.22 31.18
C GLU A 862 -23.39 -2.96 29.94
N SER A 863 -23.49 -4.29 30.00
CA SER A 863 -24.07 -5.09 28.90
C SER A 863 -25.48 -4.66 28.55
N LEU A 864 -26.33 -4.42 29.56
CA LEU A 864 -27.72 -4.00 29.35
C LEU A 864 -27.81 -2.61 28.70
N ALA A 865 -26.95 -1.67 29.11
CA ALA A 865 -26.93 -0.30 28.57
C ALA A 865 -26.40 -0.21 27.14
N LEU A 866 -25.56 -1.16 26.72
CA LEU A 866 -24.95 -1.17 25.39
C LEU A 866 -25.83 -1.83 24.30
N HIS A 867 -26.92 -2.51 24.66
CA HIS A 867 -27.83 -3.13 23.69
C HIS A 867 -28.98 -2.17 23.29
N PRO A 868 -29.27 -2.00 21.97
CA PRO A 868 -30.44 -1.25 21.51
C PRO A 868 -31.76 -1.85 22.03
N PRO A 869 -32.82 -1.04 22.22
CA PRO A 869 -34.14 -1.54 22.58
C PRO A 869 -34.63 -2.57 21.54
N GLY A 870 -35.07 -3.75 22.01
CA GLY A 870 -35.58 -4.83 21.15
C GLY A 870 -34.52 -5.83 20.66
N HIS A 871 -33.25 -5.65 21.02
CA HIS A 871 -32.20 -6.63 20.71
C HIS A 871 -32.34 -7.89 21.58
N ARG A 872 -32.32 -9.10 20.99
CA ARG A 872 -32.49 -10.39 21.71
C ARG A 872 -31.60 -10.53 22.96
N CYS A 873 -30.33 -10.11 22.89
CA CYS A 873 -29.38 -10.20 24.02
C CYS A 873 -29.68 -9.23 25.19
N GLN A 874 -30.59 -8.27 25.01
CA GLN A 874 -31.06 -7.37 26.08
C GLN A 874 -31.85 -8.16 27.13
N SER A 875 -32.77 -9.04 26.70
CA SER A 875 -33.57 -9.89 27.60
C SER A 875 -32.69 -10.86 28.42
N GLU A 876 -31.66 -11.45 27.79
CA GLU A 876 -30.72 -12.34 28.49
C GLU A 876 -29.90 -11.59 29.55
N SER A 877 -29.45 -10.37 29.24
CA SER A 877 -28.71 -9.53 30.18
C SER A 877 -29.60 -9.08 31.36
N ALA A 878 -30.87 -8.77 31.09
CA ALA A 878 -31.83 -8.40 32.13
C ALA A 878 -32.09 -9.56 33.12
N LYS A 879 -32.30 -10.78 32.61
CA LYS A 879 -32.50 -11.98 33.45
C LYS A 879 -31.28 -12.28 34.32
N LEU A 880 -30.07 -12.14 33.77
CA LEU A 880 -28.84 -12.31 34.53
C LEU A 880 -28.72 -11.25 35.63
N LEU A 881 -29.04 -9.98 35.32
CA LEU A 881 -29.03 -8.89 36.31
C LEU A 881 -30.03 -9.15 37.45
N VAL A 882 -31.26 -9.59 37.14
CA VAL A 882 -32.26 -9.97 38.16
C VAL A 882 -31.74 -11.09 39.06
N SER A 883 -31.09 -12.10 38.49
CA SER A 883 -30.48 -13.19 39.27
C SER A 883 -29.38 -12.69 40.21
N LEU A 884 -28.51 -11.79 39.74
CA LEU A 884 -27.42 -11.21 40.53
C LEU A 884 -27.94 -10.32 41.66
N LEU A 885 -28.95 -9.49 41.40
CA LEU A 885 -29.58 -8.62 42.40
C LEU A 885 -30.30 -9.42 43.49
N LYS A 886 -31.00 -10.50 43.13
CA LYS A 886 -31.61 -11.42 44.11
C LYS A 886 -30.56 -12.06 45.02
N LYS A 887 -29.45 -12.53 44.45
CA LYS A 887 -28.31 -13.09 45.22
C LYS A 887 -27.66 -12.05 46.13
N ARG A 888 -27.52 -10.80 45.67
CA ARG A 888 -26.97 -9.73 46.51
C ARG A 888 -27.92 -9.39 47.66
N PHE A 889 -29.21 -9.28 47.39
CA PHE A 889 -30.24 -9.08 48.42
C PHE A 889 -30.23 -10.19 49.48
N GLU A 890 -30.12 -11.46 49.08
CA GLU A 890 -30.04 -12.60 50.01
C GLU A 890 -28.85 -12.48 50.98
N VAL A 891 -27.75 -11.86 50.54
CA VAL A 891 -26.51 -11.76 51.32
C VAL A 891 -26.42 -10.45 52.11
N THR A 892 -26.98 -9.35 51.60
CA THR A 892 -26.84 -8.01 52.19
C THR A 892 -28.10 -7.44 52.82
N GLY A 893 -29.29 -7.93 52.43
CA GLY A 893 -30.59 -7.37 52.83
C GLY A 893 -30.89 -5.98 52.25
N ASP A 894 -30.18 -5.55 51.20
CA ASP A 894 -30.36 -4.21 50.60
C ASP A 894 -31.66 -4.09 49.80
N GLU A 895 -32.69 -3.46 50.37
CA GLU A 895 -34.01 -3.30 49.74
C GLU A 895 -33.97 -2.60 48.37
N ARG A 896 -32.91 -1.84 48.05
CA ARG A 896 -32.73 -1.24 46.71
C ARG A 896 -32.65 -2.30 45.62
N ASP A 897 -32.08 -3.47 45.91
CA ASP A 897 -32.00 -4.57 44.96
C ASP A 897 -33.38 -5.16 44.66
N ARG A 898 -34.27 -5.18 45.66
CA ARG A 898 -35.64 -5.67 45.53
C ARG A 898 -36.51 -4.71 44.71
N GLU A 899 -36.33 -3.41 44.88
CA GLU A 899 -36.98 -2.38 44.08
C GLU A 899 -36.53 -2.42 42.61
N GLU A 900 -35.23 -2.58 42.35
CA GLU A 900 -34.68 -2.69 40.99
C GLU A 900 -35.14 -3.97 40.29
N VAL A 901 -35.23 -5.10 41.00
CA VAL A 901 -35.79 -6.35 40.46
C VAL A 901 -37.25 -6.17 40.02
N LYS A 902 -38.10 -5.54 40.85
CA LYS A 902 -39.50 -5.25 40.47
C LYS A 902 -39.58 -4.38 39.21
N PHE A 903 -38.75 -3.34 39.13
CA PHE A 903 -38.70 -2.46 37.98
C PHE A 903 -38.32 -3.20 36.70
N LEU A 904 -37.31 -4.07 36.75
CA LEU A 904 -36.88 -4.88 35.59
C LEU A 904 -37.94 -5.90 35.17
N ASP A 905 -38.59 -6.57 36.12
CA ASP A 905 -39.66 -7.56 35.85
C ASP A 905 -40.92 -6.90 35.24
N GLU A 906 -41.30 -5.70 35.71
CA GLU A 906 -42.40 -4.91 35.13
C GLU A 906 -42.07 -4.40 33.72
N HIS A 907 -40.82 -4.00 33.48
CA HIS A 907 -40.36 -3.55 32.17
C HIS A 907 -40.28 -4.70 31.15
N GLU A 908 -39.84 -5.90 31.55
CA GLU A 908 -39.86 -7.09 30.67
C GLU A 908 -41.30 -7.51 30.34
N SER A 909 -42.21 -7.41 31.31
CA SER A 909 -43.63 -7.71 31.12
C SER A 909 -44.30 -6.75 30.13
N ARG A 910 -44.00 -5.44 30.18
CA ARG A 910 -44.52 -4.44 29.24
C ARG A 910 -44.00 -4.64 27.80
N MET A 911 -42.74 -5.02 27.64
CA MET A 911 -42.14 -5.29 26.32
C MET A 911 -42.76 -6.53 25.64
N LYS A 912 -43.14 -7.56 26.41
CA LYS A 912 -43.84 -8.75 25.88
C LYS A 912 -45.30 -8.51 25.49
N HIS A 913 -45.93 -7.44 25.96
CA HIS A 913 -47.32 -7.09 25.63
C HIS A 913 -47.44 -6.05 24.51
N SER A 914 -46.33 -5.59 23.93
CA SER A 914 -46.29 -4.63 22.81
C SER A 914 -45.78 -5.21 21.48
N GLU A 915 -45.45 -6.50 21.44
CA GLU A 915 -45.23 -7.30 20.22
C GLU A 915 -46.52 -8.04 19.85
#